data_AF-A0A2R7Y755-F1
#
_entry.id   AF-A0A2R7Y755-F1
#
_cell.length_a   1.000
_cell.length_b   1.000
_cell.length_c   1.000
_cell.angle_alpha   90.00
_cell.angle_beta   90.00
_cell.angle_gamma   90.00
#
_symmetry.space_group_name_H-M   'P 1'
#
loop_
_entity.id
_entity.type
_entity.pdbx_description
1 polymer ?
#
loop_
_entity_poly.entity_id
_entity_poly.type
_entity_poly.pdbx_seq_one_letter_code
_entity_poly.pdbx_strand_id
1 'polypeptide(L)'
;MAVENPEDISPRENTSSEGKQNLFRILRKEMKGDSGFIVVEILGNKHYIEVKRDRKKVILSLGARKGIPLSSVELLLEQDQFAGLDRGTKSKVLKEIKANVYELINATLPSPVIFRNSFLNAKVYFYEDGLVRIYYKGRKYAETTVGDEEDLKLKLLDVAREEGLDDVKAAEEVRKFLEEVVASIKPFTTKVVIGDTEIRYADGRRMKAALVEGSEAYFTIWVWGEFTNEEDVRVVGAKPIFFKSDGAVAEVVESVPAAAPAEVIFLPLELIRNCVLTVNEFNELWKEVGRINKGEAEPPTWRGVFEAIMSKIREYVGAEEIIYKVASLFIIYTYFYDLINHATYTIPVGESGSGKRNLSTFIGALTRSYTVTDPSEASLARIINTIGGVAIIDETIIDEFMRRFLNAGSQKNTPITRCNKDDPTKIEVIDPFGPKVIVCQPKDLAELPQDTRNRSIPLSMVRWKGVFKREVERGEVWSIIKDLYLLMLYRWGEFKKTYEELDPVVSKIFGGHDRDKWLIILTVAYLVGEDVFKDVLTYAVGEYRKREGVSEDVQYVINGILRALSTYLVSIEFKDDWGLLKSGGGDKRSDEFKLVEKIVEEVNGSELLDKSLFALTAKGVIVANEGEYDTEIHRSLATKIGKILRKGELPFVVDFDREGKERKRLFKVDINKLTTYINNYELEVPADLDFALIKKHLKIDLESLVFDPEKILKSVLQNGKSVRSVQSVRHEPHEFVSKERLNDKENVKTTQADTSDTLDTSKGSGETISTVSVSVVRPQDVYRFLVSKFNGSCLSYDEVVGSVAKEFNVGREEASRAVDDCVELGLVDRVEEGGVVKLCIQD
;
A
#
# COMPACT_ATOMS: atom_id res chain seq x y z
N MET A 1 70.91 27.24 70.96
CA MET A 1 70.49 27.19 69.55
C MET A 1 69.02 27.55 69.53
N ALA A 2 68.77 28.72 68.94
CA ALA A 2 67.56 29.53 68.92
C ALA A 2 66.32 28.81 68.34
N VAL A 3 65.05 29.17 68.55
CA VAL A 3 64.28 30.00 69.51
C VAL A 3 62.84 30.07 68.91
N GLU A 4 61.84 30.00 69.79
CA GLU A 4 60.49 30.60 69.73
C GLU A 4 59.45 30.30 68.61
N ASN A 5 58.23 30.02 69.10
CA ASN A 5 56.85 30.29 68.61
C ASN A 5 56.68 31.72 67.97
N PRO A 6 55.51 32.20 67.44
CA PRO A 6 54.11 31.69 67.37
C PRO A 6 53.32 32.09 66.06
N GLU A 7 51.98 31.97 66.10
CA GLU A 7 50.95 32.91 65.56
C GLU A 7 50.54 32.95 64.06
N ASP A 8 49.31 32.48 63.83
CA ASP A 8 48.14 33.16 63.24
C ASP A 8 48.34 34.55 62.57
N ILE A 9 48.19 34.65 61.25
CA ILE A 9 47.83 35.90 60.55
C ILE A 9 46.88 35.60 59.37
N SER A 10 45.64 36.06 59.54
CA SER A 10 44.58 36.19 58.52
C SER A 10 44.92 37.22 57.40
N PRO A 11 44.12 37.35 56.34
CA PRO A 11 44.54 37.84 55.03
C PRO A 11 44.76 39.36 55.00
N ARG A 12 45.83 39.80 54.32
CA ARG A 12 45.89 41.18 53.80
C ARG A 12 45.08 41.26 52.53
N GLU A 13 43.94 41.95 52.63
CA GLU A 13 43.28 42.60 51.51
C GLU A 13 44.30 43.41 50.71
N ASN A 14 44.50 43.05 49.45
CA ASN A 14 44.97 43.98 48.45
C ASN A 14 43.78 44.31 47.54
N THR A 15 43.22 45.47 47.81
CA THR A 15 42.35 46.25 46.94
C THR A 15 43.02 46.47 45.58
N SER A 16 42.47 45.86 44.53
CA SER A 16 42.41 46.44 43.18
C SER A 16 41.35 45.71 42.36
N SER A 17 40.09 46.03 42.68
CA SER A 17 38.96 45.84 41.79
C SER A 17 39.06 46.86 40.64
N GLU A 18 39.89 46.55 39.64
CA GLU A 18 39.85 47.18 38.33
C GLU A 18 39.71 46.09 37.26
N GLY A 19 38.54 46.10 36.62
CA GLY A 19 38.09 45.30 35.47
C GLY A 19 38.95 44.12 34.99
N LYS A 20 38.63 42.90 35.43
CA LYS A 20 38.84 41.72 34.58
C LYS A 20 37.94 41.85 33.34
N GLN A 21 38.44 42.47 32.28
CA GLN A 21 37.86 42.30 30.96
C GLN A 21 37.86 40.79 30.66
N ASN A 22 36.68 40.20 30.47
CA ASN A 22 36.56 38.81 30.01
C ASN A 22 37.17 38.73 28.61
N LEU A 23 38.44 38.30 28.54
CA LEU A 23 39.22 38.16 27.31
C LEU A 23 38.60 37.17 26.31
N PHE A 24 37.79 36.24 26.83
CA PHE A 24 37.08 35.21 26.08
C PHE A 24 35.72 34.96 26.72
N ARG A 25 34.65 35.01 25.93
CA ARG A 25 33.30 34.62 26.37
C ARG A 25 32.62 33.82 25.28
N ILE A 26 31.95 32.74 25.64
CA ILE A 26 31.10 32.01 24.71
C ILE A 26 29.73 32.65 24.71
N LEU A 27 29.28 33.04 23.51
CA LEU A 27 27.97 33.61 23.29
C LEU A 27 26.95 32.53 22.93
N ARG A 28 27.38 31.54 22.12
CA ARG A 28 26.54 30.42 21.66
C ARG A 28 27.42 29.25 21.21
N LYS A 29 26.96 28.02 21.37
CA LYS A 29 27.55 26.82 20.75
C LYS A 29 26.45 25.83 20.41
N GLU A 30 26.53 25.18 19.26
CA GLU A 30 25.51 24.24 18.79
C GLU A 30 26.09 23.19 17.84
N MET A 31 25.60 21.95 17.94
CA MET A 31 26.04 20.80 17.13
C MET A 31 24.83 20.14 16.47
N LYS A 32 24.90 19.91 15.17
CA LYS A 32 23.86 19.26 14.36
C LYS A 32 24.49 18.19 13.47
N GLY A 33 24.31 16.92 13.85
CA GLY A 33 24.96 15.79 13.19
C GLY A 33 26.48 15.89 13.27
N ASP A 34 27.14 15.88 12.11
CA ASP A 34 28.60 15.99 11.99
C ASP A 34 29.10 17.44 11.85
N SER A 35 28.27 18.46 12.01
CA SER A 35 28.68 19.87 11.90
C SER A 35 28.03 20.75 12.96
N GLY A 36 28.72 21.80 13.39
CA GLY A 36 28.27 22.71 14.43
C GLY A 36 29.08 23.99 14.41
N PHE A 37 28.89 24.83 15.42
CA PHE A 37 29.64 26.08 15.55
C PHE A 37 29.76 26.53 17.00
N ILE A 38 30.73 27.42 17.23
CA ILE A 38 30.92 28.17 18.47
C ILE A 38 31.04 29.65 18.12
N VAL A 39 30.14 30.45 18.67
CA VAL A 39 30.26 31.92 18.64
C VAL A 39 30.98 32.36 19.89
N VAL A 40 32.16 32.94 19.71
CA VAL A 40 33.02 33.41 20.79
C VAL A 40 33.20 34.92 20.67
N GLU A 41 33.25 35.60 21.81
CA GLU A 41 33.69 36.98 21.92
C GLU A 41 35.14 36.96 22.40
N ILE A 42 36.05 37.49 21.58
CA ILE A 42 37.47 37.63 21.90
C ILE A 42 37.79 39.13 21.84
N LEU A 43 38.25 39.71 22.94
CA LEU A 43 38.53 41.16 23.05
C LEU A 43 37.34 42.06 22.61
N GLY A 44 36.11 41.66 22.91
CA GLY A 44 34.91 42.42 22.53
C GLY A 44 34.46 42.25 21.08
N ASN A 45 35.18 41.47 20.27
CA ASN A 45 34.79 41.15 18.89
C ASN A 45 34.19 39.74 18.81
N LYS A 46 33.08 39.62 18.07
CA LYS A 46 32.43 38.33 17.85
C LYS A 46 33.09 37.58 16.72
N HIS A 47 33.38 36.31 16.96
CA HIS A 47 33.98 35.41 15.99
C HIS A 47 33.17 34.12 15.91
N TYR A 48 33.01 33.63 14.68
CA TYR A 48 32.27 32.41 14.38
C TYR A 48 33.25 31.29 14.03
N ILE A 49 33.33 30.28 14.89
CA ILE A 49 34.16 29.09 14.68
C ILE A 49 33.23 27.96 14.24
N GLU A 50 33.32 27.57 12.97
CA GLU A 50 32.65 26.37 12.46
C GLU A 50 33.39 25.13 12.98
N VAL A 51 32.65 24.10 13.38
CA VAL A 51 33.16 22.81 13.85
C VAL A 51 32.57 21.71 12.98
N LYS A 52 33.41 20.85 12.40
CA LYS A 52 32.96 19.72 11.58
C LYS A 52 33.67 18.44 12.00
N ARG A 53 32.90 17.38 12.23
CA ARG A 53 33.37 16.02 12.42
C ARG A 53 33.54 15.38 11.06
N ASP A 54 34.77 15.00 10.73
CA ASP A 54 35.11 14.25 9.52
C ASP A 54 35.78 12.95 9.94
N ARG A 55 34.96 11.88 10.02
CA ARG A 55 35.36 10.55 10.50
C ARG A 55 35.98 10.60 11.91
N LYS A 56 37.32 10.48 12.02
CA LYS A 56 38.10 10.53 13.28
C LYS A 56 38.72 11.90 13.56
N LYS A 57 38.47 12.90 12.72
CA LYS A 57 39.07 14.23 12.82
C LYS A 57 37.99 15.28 13.09
N VAL A 58 38.38 16.31 13.83
CA VAL A 58 37.57 17.50 14.06
C VAL A 58 38.23 18.64 13.30
N ILE A 59 37.46 19.32 12.47
CA ILE A 59 37.88 20.39 11.59
C ILE A 59 37.24 21.69 12.07
N LEU A 60 38.02 22.75 12.11
CA LEU A 60 37.63 24.08 12.54
C LEU A 60 37.80 25.08 11.40
N SER A 61 36.85 26.00 11.26
CA SER A 61 36.95 27.14 10.33
C SER A 61 36.67 28.45 11.06
N LEU A 62 37.48 29.48 10.79
CA LEU A 62 37.32 30.82 11.35
C LEU A 62 37.67 31.87 10.30
N GLY A 63 36.66 32.61 9.82
CA GLY A 63 36.84 33.62 8.77
C GLY A 63 37.42 33.04 7.48
N ALA A 64 38.57 33.57 7.03
CA ALA A 64 39.24 33.14 5.81
C ALA A 64 39.99 31.79 5.93
N ARG A 65 40.34 31.35 7.14
CA ARG A 65 40.97 30.04 7.35
C ARG A 65 39.89 28.98 7.54
N LYS A 66 39.78 28.08 6.57
CA LYS A 66 38.88 26.92 6.60
C LYS A 66 39.69 25.63 6.71
N GLY A 67 39.13 24.60 7.32
CA GLY A 67 39.73 23.26 7.24
C GLY A 67 40.86 22.97 8.24
N ILE A 68 40.96 23.70 9.35
CA ILE A 68 42.04 23.52 10.34
C ILE A 68 41.71 22.33 11.26
N PRO A 69 42.53 21.27 11.34
CA PRO A 69 42.31 20.21 12.31
C PRO A 69 42.39 20.71 13.76
N LEU A 70 41.59 20.16 14.67
CA LEU A 70 41.63 20.50 16.10
C LEU A 70 43.01 20.27 16.75
N SER A 71 43.80 19.33 16.20
CA SER A 71 45.19 19.10 16.59
C SER A 71 46.10 20.31 16.32
N SER A 72 45.69 21.19 15.40
CA SER A 72 46.43 22.37 14.93
C SER A 72 45.64 23.66 15.18
N VAL A 73 44.84 23.69 16.25
CA VAL A 73 43.96 24.81 16.61
C VAL A 73 44.69 26.15 16.71
N GLU A 74 45.99 26.15 17.02
CA GLU A 74 46.80 27.37 17.09
C GLU A 74 46.77 28.20 15.80
N LEU A 75 46.62 27.53 14.66
CA LEU A 75 46.51 28.17 13.35
C LEU A 75 45.26 29.06 13.22
N LEU A 76 44.26 28.94 14.08
CA LEU A 76 43.07 29.81 14.05
C LEU A 76 43.41 31.25 14.49
N LEU A 77 44.34 31.43 15.42
CA LEU A 77 44.70 32.73 16.02
C LEU A 77 45.98 33.37 15.43
N GLU A 78 46.45 32.85 14.30
CA GLU A 78 47.57 33.41 13.52
C GLU A 78 47.12 34.39 12.43
N GLN A 79 45.82 34.71 12.37
CA GLN A 79 45.28 35.69 11.44
C GLN A 79 45.60 37.12 11.90
N ASP A 80 45.70 38.07 10.98
CA ASP A 80 46.07 39.47 11.26
C ASP A 80 45.14 40.13 12.30
N GLN A 81 43.86 39.77 12.29
CA GLN A 81 42.86 40.21 13.27
C GLN A 81 43.17 39.80 14.73
N PHE A 82 44.12 38.89 14.93
CA PHE A 82 44.60 38.41 16.24
C PHE A 82 46.10 38.72 16.47
N ALA A 83 46.73 39.53 15.62
CA ALA A 83 48.16 39.87 15.72
C ALA A 83 48.49 40.65 17.01
N GLY A 84 47.53 41.41 17.55
CA GLY A 84 47.68 42.17 18.79
C GLY A 84 47.60 41.36 20.10
N LEU A 85 47.33 40.04 20.03
CA LEU A 85 47.28 39.18 21.21
C LEU A 85 48.67 38.69 21.62
N ASP A 86 49.03 38.85 22.89
CA ASP A 86 50.26 38.27 23.42
C ASP A 86 50.18 36.73 23.47
N ARG A 87 51.35 36.08 23.55
CA ARG A 87 51.48 34.62 23.52
C ARG A 87 50.74 33.93 24.67
N GLY A 88 50.67 34.55 25.84
CA GLY A 88 49.96 34.03 27.00
C GLY A 88 48.44 34.08 26.82
N THR A 89 47.91 35.17 26.27
CA THR A 89 46.48 35.31 25.98
C THR A 89 46.03 34.38 24.85
N LYS A 90 46.83 34.23 23.78
CA LYS A 90 46.54 33.24 22.72
C LYS A 90 46.41 31.83 23.29
N SER A 91 47.32 31.43 24.18
CA SER A 91 47.28 30.10 24.82
C SER A 91 46.01 29.86 25.63
N LYS A 92 45.54 30.85 26.41
CA LYS A 92 44.30 30.76 27.17
C LYS A 92 43.07 30.62 26.27
N VAL A 93 42.96 31.47 25.24
CA VAL A 93 41.85 31.41 24.27
C VAL A 93 41.80 30.06 23.55
N LEU A 94 42.95 29.52 23.12
CA LEU A 94 43.02 28.21 22.46
C LEU A 94 42.58 27.06 23.38
N LYS A 95 42.92 27.13 24.67
CA LYS A 95 42.49 26.14 25.67
C LYS A 95 40.97 26.14 25.83
N GLU A 96 40.37 27.33 25.91
CA GLU A 96 38.92 27.49 26.01
C GLU A 96 38.17 27.04 24.75
N ILE A 97 38.69 27.36 23.56
CA ILE A 97 38.16 26.87 22.29
C ILE A 97 38.20 25.33 22.27
N LYS A 98 39.35 24.73 22.61
CA LYS A 98 39.48 23.26 22.67
C LYS A 98 38.48 22.63 23.62
N ALA A 99 38.36 23.13 24.85
CA ALA A 99 37.44 22.59 25.85
C ALA A 99 35.98 22.60 25.36
N ASN A 100 35.55 23.71 24.75
CA ASN A 100 34.19 23.85 24.28
C ASN A 100 33.90 23.11 22.98
N VAL A 101 34.89 22.93 22.11
CA VAL A 101 34.77 22.03 20.96
C VAL A 101 34.57 20.58 21.42
N TYR A 102 35.32 20.13 22.43
CA TYR A 102 35.12 18.77 22.98
C TYR A 102 33.76 18.60 23.65
N GLU A 103 33.33 19.58 24.44
CA GLU A 103 31.98 19.57 25.04
C GLU A 103 30.88 19.55 23.97
N LEU A 104 31.07 20.31 22.89
CA LEU A 104 30.13 20.39 21.78
C LEU A 104 30.01 19.08 21.00
N ILE A 105 31.13 18.38 20.77
CA ILE A 105 31.16 17.10 20.03
C ILE A 105 30.62 15.95 20.87
N ASN A 106 30.74 16.06 22.19
CA ASN A 106 30.27 15.05 23.15
C ASN A 106 28.85 15.32 23.65
N ALA A 107 28.22 16.43 23.24
CA ALA A 107 26.83 16.71 23.59
C ALA A 107 25.90 15.72 22.88
N THR A 108 25.14 14.94 23.65
CA THR A 108 24.07 14.10 23.15
C THR A 108 23.04 14.98 22.43
N LEU A 109 22.68 14.62 21.20
CA LEU A 109 21.59 15.29 20.48
C LEU A 109 20.34 15.29 21.37
N PRO A 110 19.59 16.38 21.48
CA PRO A 110 18.32 16.35 22.19
C PRO A 110 17.40 15.33 21.51
N SER A 111 16.74 14.52 22.33
CA SER A 111 15.71 13.60 21.85
C SER A 111 14.67 14.33 21.01
N PRO A 112 14.13 13.73 19.94
CA PRO A 112 13.11 14.34 19.11
C PRO A 112 11.84 14.65 19.93
N VAL A 113 11.13 15.72 19.53
CA VAL A 113 9.80 16.04 20.07
C VAL A 113 8.81 15.00 19.53
N ILE A 114 8.13 14.29 20.41
CA ILE A 114 7.15 13.26 20.06
C ILE A 114 5.72 13.81 20.03
N PHE A 115 5.44 14.84 20.81
CA PHE A 115 4.11 15.42 20.89
C PHE A 115 4.22 16.90 21.26
N ARG A 116 3.37 17.73 20.67
CA ARG A 116 3.31 19.16 20.94
C ARG A 116 1.86 19.58 21.02
N ASN A 117 1.54 20.39 22.01
CA ASN A 117 0.20 20.94 22.18
C ASN A 117 0.28 22.39 22.66
N SER A 118 -0.82 23.13 22.55
CA SER A 118 -0.96 24.48 23.08
C SER A 118 -1.86 24.45 24.31
N PHE A 119 -1.42 25.08 25.39
CA PHE A 119 -2.23 25.30 26.59
C PHE A 119 -2.38 26.81 26.77
N LEU A 120 -3.58 27.34 26.48
CA LEU A 120 -3.82 28.78 26.39
C LEU A 120 -2.79 29.43 25.44
N ASN A 121 -2.02 30.41 25.91
CA ASN A 121 -0.94 31.07 25.16
C ASN A 121 0.44 30.42 25.37
N ALA A 122 0.52 29.27 26.04
CA ALA A 122 1.75 28.49 26.18
C ALA A 122 1.84 27.37 25.13
N LYS A 123 3.05 27.14 24.62
CA LYS A 123 3.39 25.96 23.81
C LYS A 123 4.03 24.92 24.70
N VAL A 124 3.48 23.71 24.72
CA VAL A 124 3.97 22.59 25.53
C VAL A 124 4.54 21.52 24.60
N TYR A 125 5.82 21.20 24.78
CA TYR A 125 6.56 20.24 23.97
C TYR A 125 6.90 19.03 24.82
N PHE A 126 6.61 17.85 24.30
CA PHE A 126 6.88 16.55 24.90
C PHE A 126 7.93 15.83 24.05
N TYR A 127 9.02 15.43 24.68
CA TYR A 127 10.17 14.81 24.03
C TYR A 127 10.19 13.29 24.23
N GLU A 128 10.85 12.56 23.34
CA GLU A 128 10.95 11.08 23.37
C GLU A 128 11.54 10.54 24.68
N ASP A 129 12.45 11.30 25.28
CA ASP A 129 13.06 10.98 26.58
C ASP A 129 12.11 11.21 27.76
N GLY A 130 10.93 11.78 27.53
CA GLY A 130 9.92 12.09 28.54
C GLY A 130 10.07 13.50 29.14
N LEU A 131 10.97 14.32 28.60
CA LEU A 131 11.07 15.73 28.98
C LEU A 131 9.84 16.51 28.48
N VAL A 132 9.40 17.49 29.26
CA VAL A 132 8.34 18.43 28.89
C VAL A 132 8.88 19.84 29.00
N ARG A 133 8.78 20.63 27.94
CA ARG A 133 9.14 22.05 27.95
C ARG A 133 7.93 22.91 27.67
N ILE A 134 7.70 23.89 28.54
CA ILE A 134 6.62 24.86 28.42
C ILE A 134 7.25 26.18 28.00
N TYR A 135 6.77 26.73 26.88
CA TYR A 135 7.17 28.03 26.37
C TYR A 135 5.98 28.98 26.46
N TYR A 136 6.12 30.06 27.21
CA TYR A 136 5.08 31.05 27.41
C TYR A 136 5.60 32.43 27.01
N LYS A 137 4.80 33.19 26.24
CA LYS A 137 5.18 34.51 25.68
C LYS A 137 6.53 34.50 24.93
N GLY A 138 6.80 33.42 24.19
CA GLY A 138 7.98 33.28 23.33
C GLY A 138 9.29 32.96 24.06
N ARG A 139 9.26 32.62 25.35
CA ARG A 139 10.44 32.20 26.13
C ARG A 139 10.17 30.86 26.81
N LYS A 140 11.23 30.10 27.08
CA LYS A 140 11.15 28.88 27.91
C LYS A 140 10.70 29.31 29.31
N TYR A 141 9.51 28.89 29.69
CA TYR A 141 8.89 29.19 30.98
C TYR A 141 9.31 28.16 32.02
N ALA A 142 9.12 26.88 31.70
CA ALA A 142 9.42 25.79 32.60
C ALA A 142 9.85 24.52 31.86
N GLU A 143 10.48 23.62 32.60
CA GLU A 143 10.85 22.28 32.16
C GLU A 143 10.48 21.27 33.25
N THR A 144 9.87 20.16 32.87
CA THR A 144 9.47 19.06 33.76
C THR A 144 9.56 17.74 33.01
N THR A 145 9.03 16.65 33.55
CA THR A 145 8.95 15.35 32.89
C THR A 145 7.51 14.84 32.91
N VAL A 146 7.15 14.00 31.94
CA VAL A 146 5.80 13.42 31.89
C VAL A 146 5.54 12.48 33.06
N GLY A 147 6.60 11.95 33.69
CA GLY A 147 6.48 11.11 34.88
C GLY A 147 6.12 11.87 36.17
N ASP A 148 6.23 13.20 36.16
CA ASP A 148 5.90 14.05 37.31
C ASP A 148 4.63 14.87 37.03
N GLU A 149 3.48 14.18 37.11
CA GLU A 149 2.17 14.76 36.75
C GLU A 149 1.79 15.95 37.66
N GLU A 150 2.18 15.91 38.94
CA GLU A 150 1.90 16.96 39.91
C GLU A 150 2.70 18.24 39.59
N ASP A 151 3.99 18.12 39.27
CA ASP A 151 4.81 19.26 38.86
C ASP A 151 4.35 19.86 37.52
N LEU A 152 3.95 19.02 36.56
CA LEU A 152 3.36 19.48 35.31
C LEU A 152 2.03 20.23 35.54
N LYS A 153 1.15 19.69 36.40
CA LYS A 153 -0.10 20.36 36.80
C LYS A 153 0.17 21.74 37.38
N LEU A 154 1.10 21.84 38.32
CA LEU A 154 1.44 23.11 38.98
C LEU A 154 1.94 24.15 37.96
N LYS A 155 2.83 23.74 37.05
CA LYS A 155 3.38 24.63 36.02
C LYS A 155 2.30 25.12 35.03
N LEU A 156 1.33 24.29 34.70
CA LEU A 156 0.21 24.69 33.84
C LEU A 156 -0.80 25.56 34.58
N LEU A 157 -1.06 25.29 35.86
CA LEU A 157 -1.89 26.14 36.72
C LEU A 157 -1.29 27.55 36.82
N ASP A 158 0.03 27.66 36.96
CA ASP A 158 0.72 28.95 37.01
C ASP A 158 0.56 29.73 35.70
N VAL A 159 0.68 29.05 34.54
CA VAL A 159 0.38 29.65 33.24
C VAL A 159 -1.07 30.12 33.15
N ALA A 160 -2.04 29.33 33.62
CA ALA A 160 -3.45 29.69 33.60
C ALA A 160 -3.77 30.89 34.49
N ARG A 161 -3.13 30.98 35.65
CA ARG A 161 -3.22 32.14 36.55
C ARG A 161 -2.62 33.39 35.94
N GLU A 162 -1.47 33.27 35.26
CA GLU A 162 -0.86 34.40 34.53
C GLU A 162 -1.71 34.91 33.36
N GLU A 163 -2.57 34.05 32.80
CA GLU A 163 -3.60 34.41 31.80
C GLU A 163 -4.88 35.00 32.42
N GLY A 164 -4.95 35.10 33.75
CA GLY A 164 -6.06 35.74 34.45
C GLY A 164 -7.29 34.84 34.69
N LEU A 165 -7.13 33.51 34.59
CA LEU A 165 -8.19 32.59 35.00
C LEU A 165 -8.28 32.51 36.53
N ASP A 166 -9.51 32.36 37.04
CA ASP A 166 -9.76 32.03 38.45
C ASP A 166 -9.33 30.58 38.75
N ASP A 167 -9.05 30.25 40.02
CA ASP A 167 -8.50 28.94 40.40
C ASP A 167 -9.40 27.76 40.01
N VAL A 168 -10.72 27.95 39.96
CA VAL A 168 -11.67 26.90 39.61
C VAL A 168 -11.61 26.61 38.12
N LYS A 169 -11.63 27.64 37.28
CA LYS A 169 -11.52 27.50 35.82
C LYS A 169 -10.12 27.08 35.40
N ALA A 170 -9.08 27.58 36.06
CA ALA A 170 -7.71 27.16 35.81
C ALA A 170 -7.54 25.65 36.06
N ALA A 171 -8.07 25.14 37.18
CA ALA A 171 -8.04 23.71 37.48
C ALA A 171 -8.84 22.87 36.47
N GLU A 172 -10.00 23.36 36.04
CA GLU A 172 -10.82 22.66 35.04
C GLU A 172 -10.10 22.59 33.68
N GLU A 173 -9.47 23.68 33.25
CA GLU A 173 -8.79 23.74 31.95
C GLU A 173 -7.46 22.99 31.94
N VAL A 174 -6.72 23.00 33.05
CA VAL A 174 -5.56 22.12 33.24
C VAL A 174 -5.99 20.65 33.24
N ARG A 175 -7.09 20.30 33.91
CA ARG A 175 -7.62 18.92 33.90
C ARG A 175 -7.99 18.48 32.50
N LYS A 176 -8.73 19.30 31.75
CA LYS A 176 -9.13 18.98 30.37
C LYS A 176 -7.93 18.82 29.44
N PHE A 177 -6.97 19.75 29.52
CA PHE A 177 -5.72 19.65 28.78
C PHE A 177 -4.96 18.37 29.13
N LEU A 178 -4.86 18.03 30.42
CA LEU A 178 -4.19 16.80 30.86
C LEU A 178 -4.95 15.54 30.45
N GLU A 179 -6.28 15.53 30.43
CA GLU A 179 -7.06 14.38 29.93
C GLU A 179 -6.83 14.16 28.43
N GLU A 180 -6.81 15.22 27.62
CA GLU A 180 -6.50 15.17 26.18
C GLU A 180 -5.04 14.72 25.92
N VAL A 181 -4.11 15.30 26.67
CA VAL A 181 -2.67 14.99 26.61
C VAL A 181 -2.41 13.56 27.09
N VAL A 182 -2.98 13.14 28.22
CA VAL A 182 -2.82 11.79 28.77
C VAL A 182 -3.46 10.76 27.84
N ALA A 183 -4.58 11.04 27.18
CA ALA A 183 -5.13 10.11 26.17
C ALA A 183 -4.20 9.96 24.95
N SER A 184 -3.60 11.07 24.50
CA SER A 184 -2.70 11.12 23.35
C SER A 184 -1.28 10.60 23.65
N ILE A 185 -0.85 10.72 24.91
CA ILE A 185 0.50 10.35 25.37
C ILE A 185 0.50 9.02 26.15
N LYS A 186 -0.62 8.55 26.72
CA LYS A 186 -0.72 7.26 27.44
C LYS A 186 -0.08 6.09 26.71
N PRO A 187 -0.27 5.94 25.39
CA PRO A 187 0.47 4.95 24.62
C PRO A 187 1.98 5.15 24.86
N PHE A 188 2.53 6.33 24.61
CA PHE A 188 3.96 6.63 24.75
C PHE A 188 4.53 6.69 26.20
N THR A 189 3.69 6.78 27.24
CA THR A 189 4.13 6.83 28.66
C THR A 189 3.85 5.58 29.46
N THR A 190 3.21 4.56 28.88
CA THR A 190 3.00 3.30 29.59
C THR A 190 4.36 2.65 29.83
N LYS A 191 4.76 2.58 31.10
CA LYS A 191 6.06 2.04 31.53
C LYS A 191 5.84 0.72 32.25
N VAL A 192 6.51 -0.33 31.80
CA VAL A 192 6.69 -1.55 32.58
C VAL A 192 8.11 -1.50 33.15
N VAL A 193 8.22 -1.47 34.47
CA VAL A 193 9.51 -1.54 35.15
C VAL A 193 9.80 -3.00 35.49
N ILE A 194 10.86 -3.56 34.91
CA ILE A 194 11.35 -4.91 35.20
C ILE A 194 12.76 -4.76 35.79
N GLY A 195 12.87 -4.87 37.12
CA GLY A 195 14.13 -4.58 37.83
C GLY A 195 14.53 -3.10 37.68
N ASP A 196 15.74 -2.84 37.21
CA ASP A 196 16.24 -1.48 36.92
C ASP A 196 15.92 -1.01 35.49
N THR A 197 15.17 -1.81 34.72
CA THR A 197 14.88 -1.53 33.30
C THR A 197 13.47 -0.97 33.15
N GLU A 198 13.38 0.24 32.58
CA GLU A 198 12.12 0.88 32.21
C GLU A 198 11.81 0.57 30.73
N ILE A 199 10.70 -0.12 30.48
CA ILE A 199 10.21 -0.44 29.13
C ILE A 199 9.02 0.47 28.83
N ARG A 200 9.13 1.33 27.80
CA ARG A 200 8.07 2.24 27.36
C ARG A 200 7.27 1.64 26.22
N TYR A 201 5.97 1.89 26.19
CA TYR A 201 5.12 1.49 25.07
C TYR A 201 5.41 2.39 23.86
N ALA A 202 5.57 1.74 22.71
CA ALA A 202 5.64 2.35 21.39
C ALA A 202 4.71 1.52 20.49
N ASP A 203 3.65 2.12 19.93
CA ASP A 203 2.73 1.41 19.02
C ASP A 203 3.37 1.10 17.66
N GLY A 204 4.56 1.65 17.40
CA GLY A 204 5.33 1.42 16.18
C GLY A 204 4.70 2.02 14.92
N ARG A 205 3.66 2.85 15.04
CA ARG A 205 2.95 3.40 13.88
C ARG A 205 3.77 4.50 13.22
N ARG A 206 4.04 4.35 11.91
CA ARG A 206 4.77 5.32 11.08
C ARG A 206 3.91 5.75 9.90
N MET A 207 3.81 7.05 9.68
CA MET A 207 3.19 7.64 8.49
C MET A 207 4.29 8.05 7.50
N LYS A 208 4.23 7.55 6.26
CA LYS A 208 5.15 7.95 5.18
C LYS A 208 4.52 9.06 4.35
N ALA A 209 3.44 8.75 3.65
CA ALA A 209 2.69 9.69 2.82
C ALA A 209 1.24 9.86 3.30
N ALA A 210 0.61 8.80 3.82
CA ALA A 210 -0.74 8.87 4.36
C ALA A 210 -0.97 7.90 5.53
N LEU A 211 -1.94 8.24 6.38
CA LEU A 211 -2.43 7.43 7.50
C LEU A 211 -3.95 7.58 7.58
N VAL A 212 -4.67 6.48 7.80
CA VAL A 212 -6.12 6.52 8.07
C VAL A 212 -6.34 6.14 9.52
N GLU A 213 -7.09 6.97 10.25
CA GLU A 213 -7.50 6.71 11.63
C GLU A 213 -8.99 6.97 11.78
N GLY A 214 -9.76 5.89 11.98
CA GLY A 214 -11.21 5.97 12.03
C GLY A 214 -11.81 6.55 10.74
N SER A 215 -12.53 7.66 10.86
CA SER A 215 -13.14 8.39 9.75
C SER A 215 -12.24 9.49 9.16
N GLU A 216 -11.01 9.62 9.64
CA GLU A 216 -10.09 10.70 9.26
C GLU A 216 -8.87 10.12 8.54
N ALA A 217 -8.32 10.89 7.60
CA ALA A 217 -7.06 10.60 6.94
C ALA A 217 -6.09 11.76 7.08
N TYR A 218 -4.82 11.42 7.27
CA TYR A 218 -3.71 12.33 7.35
C TYR A 218 -2.83 12.17 6.12
N PHE A 219 -2.34 13.27 5.55
CA PHE A 219 -1.52 13.29 4.35
C PHE A 219 -0.29 14.18 4.51
N THR A 220 0.84 13.73 3.98
CA THR A 220 2.06 14.55 3.84
C THR A 220 2.12 15.20 2.47
N ILE A 221 2.18 16.55 2.43
CA ILE A 221 2.48 17.33 1.23
C ILE A 221 3.82 18.05 1.44
N TRP A 222 4.81 17.75 0.60
CA TRP A 222 6.11 18.41 0.67
C TRP A 222 6.08 19.76 -0.04
N VAL A 223 6.59 20.80 0.60
CA VAL A 223 6.72 22.14 0.02
C VAL A 223 8.19 22.54 -0.01
N TRP A 224 8.69 22.89 -1.19
CA TRP A 224 10.02 23.45 -1.37
C TRP A 224 10.00 24.96 -1.23
N GLY A 225 10.86 25.48 -0.35
CA GLY A 225 10.95 26.90 -0.09
C GLY A 225 12.09 27.26 0.86
N GLU A 226 12.15 28.54 1.18
CA GLU A 226 12.97 29.05 2.27
C GLU A 226 12.10 29.08 3.53
N PHE A 227 12.54 28.42 4.59
CA PHE A 227 11.84 28.33 5.85
C PHE A 227 12.70 28.90 6.96
N THR A 228 12.07 29.67 7.83
CA THR A 228 12.67 30.06 9.11
C THR A 228 12.45 28.91 10.09
N ASN A 229 13.53 28.32 10.60
CA ASN A 229 13.43 27.32 11.67
C ASN A 229 13.09 27.98 13.02
N GLU A 230 12.90 27.19 14.08
CA GLU A 230 12.59 27.70 15.43
C GLU A 230 13.68 28.64 16.01
N GLU A 231 14.84 28.73 15.35
CA GLU A 231 16.00 29.51 15.77
C GLU A 231 16.26 30.75 14.89
N ASP A 232 15.27 31.16 14.09
CA ASP A 232 15.33 32.30 13.17
C ASP A 232 16.38 32.17 12.03
N VAL A 233 16.84 30.95 11.77
CA VAL A 233 17.75 30.64 10.66
C VAL A 233 16.92 30.29 9.43
N ARG A 234 17.23 30.96 8.32
CA ARG A 234 16.64 30.66 7.03
C ARG A 234 17.32 29.46 6.39
N VAL A 235 16.52 28.47 6.05
CA VAL A 235 16.95 27.18 5.52
C VAL A 235 16.16 26.90 4.25
N VAL A 236 16.86 26.59 3.16
CA VAL A 236 16.24 26.19 1.89
C VAL A 236 16.17 24.67 1.83
N GLY A 237 14.99 24.13 1.53
CA GLY A 237 14.78 22.69 1.40
C GLY A 237 13.32 22.34 1.18
N ALA A 238 12.98 21.06 1.31
CA ALA A 238 11.59 20.59 1.32
C ALA A 238 11.11 20.40 2.76
N LYS A 239 10.02 21.06 3.14
CA LYS A 239 9.38 20.90 4.44
C LYS A 239 8.06 20.12 4.27
N PRO A 240 7.76 19.15 5.14
CA PRO A 240 6.47 18.47 5.10
C PRO A 240 5.39 19.38 5.70
N ILE A 241 4.23 19.43 5.06
CA ILE A 241 3.00 20.03 5.57
C ILE A 241 1.98 18.89 5.71
N PHE A 242 1.43 18.76 6.91
CA PHE A 242 0.45 17.72 7.20
C PHE A 242 -0.96 18.24 7.00
N PHE A 243 -1.77 17.47 6.28
CA PHE A 243 -3.20 17.69 6.16
C PHE A 243 -3.95 16.64 6.95
N LYS A 244 -5.04 17.04 7.60
CA LYS A 244 -6.07 16.19 8.14
C LYS A 244 -7.32 16.35 7.27
N SER A 245 -7.99 15.27 6.91
CA SER A 245 -9.26 15.32 6.20
C SER A 245 -10.23 14.21 6.60
N ASP A 246 -11.51 14.57 6.73
CA ASP A 246 -12.63 13.64 6.88
C ASP A 246 -13.39 13.38 5.55
N GLY A 247 -12.87 13.90 4.44
CA GLY A 247 -13.48 13.83 3.10
C GLY A 247 -14.41 15.00 2.77
N ALA A 248 -14.90 15.74 3.76
CA ALA A 248 -15.70 16.96 3.57
C ALA A 248 -14.86 18.23 3.78
N VAL A 249 -13.98 18.19 4.78
CA VAL A 249 -13.07 19.28 5.16
C VAL A 249 -11.63 18.78 5.09
N ALA A 250 -10.73 19.62 4.60
CA ALA A 250 -9.29 19.38 4.67
C ALA A 250 -8.58 20.58 5.32
N GLU A 251 -7.81 20.34 6.37
CA GLU A 251 -7.11 21.38 7.12
C GLU A 251 -5.64 21.03 7.37
N VAL A 252 -4.79 22.05 7.48
CA VAL A 252 -3.39 21.86 7.84
C VAL A 252 -3.29 21.66 9.35
N VAL A 253 -2.58 20.61 9.76
CA VAL A 253 -2.34 20.29 11.17
C VAL A 253 -0.86 20.36 11.50
N GLU A 254 -0.53 20.68 12.76
CA GLU A 254 0.88 20.75 13.20
C GLU A 254 1.50 19.37 13.43
N SER A 255 0.68 18.36 13.76
CA SER A 255 1.12 17.00 14.09
C SER A 255 0.14 15.95 13.58
N VAL A 256 0.61 14.70 13.51
CA VAL A 256 -0.18 13.52 13.13
C VAL A 256 -0.05 12.44 14.19
N PRO A 257 -1.04 11.54 14.33
CA PRO A 257 -1.06 10.47 15.34
C PRO A 257 -0.17 9.27 14.96
N ALA A 258 1.04 9.55 14.46
CA ALA A 258 2.05 8.55 14.11
C ALA A 258 3.43 9.21 13.99
N ALA A 259 4.49 8.41 14.04
CA ALA A 259 5.82 8.89 13.67
C ALA A 259 5.83 9.34 12.20
N ALA A 260 6.09 10.62 11.96
CA ALA A 260 6.10 11.22 10.63
C ALA A 260 7.44 11.90 10.32
N PRO A 261 7.77 12.14 9.04
CA PRO A 261 8.97 12.88 8.67
C PRO A 261 8.85 14.32 9.23
N ALA A 262 9.64 14.67 10.23
CA ALA A 262 9.57 15.99 10.88
C ALA A 262 10.61 16.99 10.34
N GLU A 263 11.58 16.52 9.56
CA GLU A 263 12.75 17.32 9.18
C GLU A 263 12.66 17.95 7.79
N VAL A 264 13.33 19.10 7.64
CA VAL A 264 13.58 19.72 6.33
C VAL A 264 14.56 18.84 5.56
N ILE A 265 14.17 18.44 4.36
CA ILE A 265 15.00 17.63 3.46
C ILE A 265 15.87 18.55 2.60
N PHE A 266 17.16 18.24 2.52
CA PHE A 266 18.18 18.98 1.77
C PHE A 266 18.58 18.34 0.44
N LEU A 267 17.69 17.55 -0.17
CA LEU A 267 17.95 16.94 -1.47
C LEU A 267 17.88 18.00 -2.59
N PRO A 268 18.67 17.87 -3.68
CA PRO A 268 18.61 18.79 -4.80
C PRO A 268 17.20 18.88 -5.40
N LEU A 269 16.73 20.10 -5.69
CA LEU A 269 15.39 20.31 -6.24
C LEU A 269 15.20 19.60 -7.57
N GLU A 270 16.25 19.47 -8.39
CA GLU A 270 16.20 18.79 -9.69
C GLU A 270 15.84 17.31 -9.55
N LEU A 271 16.28 16.68 -8.45
CA LEU A 271 15.99 15.27 -8.16
C LEU A 271 14.55 15.10 -7.66
N ILE A 272 14.08 16.03 -6.83
CA ILE A 272 12.83 15.89 -6.08
C ILE A 272 11.72 16.81 -6.61
N ARG A 273 11.92 17.46 -7.76
CA ARG A 273 11.04 18.50 -8.28
C ARG A 273 9.59 18.04 -8.26
N ASN A 274 9.29 16.86 -8.79
CA ASN A 274 7.93 16.34 -8.89
C ASN A 274 7.37 15.84 -7.55
N CYS A 275 8.22 15.58 -6.56
CA CYS A 275 7.80 15.18 -5.22
C CYS A 275 7.33 16.34 -4.34
N VAL A 276 7.70 17.58 -4.68
CA VAL A 276 7.47 18.78 -3.85
C VAL A 276 6.64 19.80 -4.59
N LEU A 277 5.83 20.58 -3.87
CA LEU A 277 5.18 21.79 -4.37
C LEU A 277 6.10 22.99 -4.17
N THR A 278 6.09 23.94 -5.11
CA THR A 278 6.62 25.28 -4.84
C THR A 278 5.69 26.05 -3.91
N VAL A 279 6.18 27.13 -3.29
CA VAL A 279 5.35 27.99 -2.43
C VAL A 279 4.11 28.54 -3.15
N ASN A 280 4.24 28.91 -4.44
CA ASN A 280 3.12 29.41 -5.24
C ASN A 280 2.08 28.34 -5.51
N GLU A 281 2.52 27.15 -5.91
CA GLU A 281 1.66 25.98 -6.12
C GLU A 281 0.93 25.59 -4.84
N PHE A 282 1.62 25.56 -3.70
CA PHE A 282 0.99 25.30 -2.42
C PHE A 282 -0.05 26.37 -2.06
N ASN A 283 0.25 27.66 -2.29
CA ASN A 283 -0.69 28.75 -2.03
C ASN A 283 -1.95 28.64 -2.90
N GLU A 284 -1.82 28.26 -4.17
CA GLU A 284 -2.96 28.01 -5.05
C GLU A 284 -3.79 26.81 -4.59
N LEU A 285 -3.14 25.70 -4.22
CA LEU A 285 -3.82 24.53 -3.65
C LEU A 285 -4.57 24.90 -2.37
N TRP A 286 -3.91 25.63 -1.47
CA TRP A 286 -4.48 26.04 -0.18
C TRP A 286 -5.69 26.97 -0.32
N LYS A 287 -5.64 27.90 -1.29
CA LYS A 287 -6.79 28.74 -1.62
C LYS A 287 -7.98 27.91 -2.10
N GLU A 288 -7.74 26.92 -2.96
CA GLU A 288 -8.82 26.07 -3.47
C GLU A 288 -9.39 25.15 -2.38
N VAL A 289 -8.55 24.60 -1.50
CA VAL A 289 -8.98 23.91 -0.28
C VAL A 289 -9.91 24.80 0.55
N GLY A 290 -9.53 26.07 0.78
CA GLY A 290 -10.37 27.02 1.51
C GLY A 290 -11.72 27.32 0.85
N ARG A 291 -11.78 27.30 -0.49
CA ARG A 291 -13.05 27.48 -1.23
C ARG A 291 -13.94 26.25 -1.12
N ILE A 292 -13.36 25.05 -1.24
CA ILE A 292 -14.10 23.78 -1.09
C ILE A 292 -14.64 23.63 0.33
N ASN A 293 -13.83 23.87 1.36
CA ASN A 293 -14.26 23.81 2.76
C ASN A 293 -15.44 24.76 3.06
N LYS A 294 -15.57 25.87 2.33
CA LYS A 294 -16.68 26.83 2.45
C LYS A 294 -17.89 26.51 1.57
N GLY A 295 -17.81 25.47 0.74
CA GLY A 295 -18.82 25.15 -0.27
C GLY A 295 -18.87 26.10 -1.47
N GLU A 296 -17.84 26.93 -1.68
CA GLU A 296 -17.72 27.85 -2.82
C GLU A 296 -17.23 27.16 -4.11
N ALA A 297 -16.74 25.93 -3.99
CA ALA A 297 -16.29 25.07 -5.07
C ALA A 297 -16.52 23.59 -4.68
N GLU A 298 -16.67 22.72 -5.67
CA GLU A 298 -16.74 21.28 -5.44
C GLU A 298 -15.36 20.63 -5.62
N PRO A 299 -15.04 19.56 -4.86
CA PRO A 299 -13.86 18.76 -5.14
C PRO A 299 -13.92 18.16 -6.55
N PRO A 300 -12.77 18.01 -7.24
CA PRO A 300 -12.74 17.45 -8.58
C PRO A 300 -13.31 16.03 -8.61
N THR A 301 -13.84 15.65 -9.78
CA THR A 301 -14.37 14.31 -10.01
C THR A 301 -13.29 13.38 -10.58
N TRP A 302 -13.36 12.10 -10.25
CA TRP A 302 -12.48 11.06 -10.82
C TRP A 302 -12.43 11.11 -12.35
N ARG A 303 -13.61 11.25 -12.99
CA ARG A 303 -13.74 11.37 -14.44
C ARG A 303 -13.09 12.63 -14.99
N GLY A 304 -13.32 13.78 -14.38
CA GLY A 304 -12.74 15.04 -14.85
C GLY A 304 -11.21 15.00 -14.84
N VAL A 305 -10.62 14.48 -13.77
CA VAL A 305 -9.15 14.31 -13.66
C VAL A 305 -8.64 13.31 -14.71
N PHE A 306 -9.31 12.17 -14.86
CA PHE A 306 -8.94 11.16 -15.85
C PHE A 306 -8.98 11.71 -17.28
N GLU A 307 -10.05 12.40 -17.66
CA GLU A 307 -10.21 12.99 -19.00
C GLU A 307 -9.17 14.08 -19.28
N ALA A 308 -8.82 14.90 -18.27
CA ALA A 308 -7.75 15.88 -18.39
C ALA A 308 -6.39 15.23 -18.64
N ILE A 309 -6.06 14.15 -17.91
CA ILE A 309 -4.82 13.38 -18.14
C ILE A 309 -4.84 12.73 -19.53
N MET A 310 -5.94 12.08 -19.90
CA MET A 310 -6.13 11.42 -21.20
C MET A 310 -6.01 12.40 -22.37
N SER A 311 -6.55 13.62 -22.23
CA SER A 311 -6.37 14.66 -23.25
C SER A 311 -4.90 15.06 -23.36
N LYS A 312 -4.24 15.26 -22.20
CA LYS A 312 -2.87 15.78 -22.15
C LYS A 312 -1.84 14.76 -22.64
N ILE A 313 -1.99 13.48 -22.28
CA ILE A 313 -1.02 12.42 -22.64
C ILE A 313 -0.86 12.23 -24.15
N ARG A 314 -1.96 12.40 -24.91
CA ARG A 314 -1.97 12.27 -26.37
C ARG A 314 -1.12 13.32 -27.08
N GLU A 315 -0.82 14.45 -26.43
CA GLU A 315 0.07 15.49 -26.96
C GLU A 315 1.55 15.07 -26.90
N TYR A 316 1.93 14.15 -26.02
CA TYR A 316 3.35 13.80 -25.73
C TYR A 316 3.71 12.35 -26.08
N VAL A 317 2.73 11.45 -26.08
CA VAL A 317 2.95 10.00 -26.24
C VAL A 317 2.09 9.49 -27.39
N GLY A 318 2.71 8.76 -28.32
CA GLY A 318 2.02 7.98 -29.35
C GLY A 318 1.94 6.52 -28.97
N ALA A 319 0.75 6.05 -28.62
CA ALA A 319 0.46 4.69 -28.18
C ALA A 319 -1.00 4.31 -28.49
N GLU A 320 -1.35 3.05 -28.25
CA GLU A 320 -2.73 2.58 -28.27
C GLU A 320 -3.55 3.19 -27.12
N GLU A 321 -4.86 3.35 -27.35
CA GLU A 321 -5.77 3.99 -26.39
C GLU A 321 -5.74 3.34 -25.00
N ILE A 322 -5.64 2.01 -24.94
CA ILE A 322 -5.58 1.28 -23.66
C ILE A 322 -4.34 1.65 -22.83
N ILE A 323 -3.22 1.98 -23.47
CA ILE A 323 -1.99 2.40 -22.79
C ILE A 323 -2.22 3.76 -22.12
N TYR A 324 -2.90 4.69 -22.79
CA TYR A 324 -3.26 5.97 -22.18
C TYR A 324 -4.18 5.76 -20.97
N LYS A 325 -5.18 4.87 -21.08
CA LYS A 325 -6.11 4.57 -19.99
C LYS A 325 -5.37 4.02 -18.77
N VAL A 326 -4.59 2.96 -18.95
CA VAL A 326 -3.83 2.34 -17.85
C VAL A 326 -2.82 3.32 -17.25
N ALA A 327 -2.09 4.10 -18.06
CA ALA A 327 -1.16 5.11 -17.55
C ALA A 327 -1.87 6.22 -16.76
N SER A 328 -3.03 6.69 -17.23
CA SER A 328 -3.81 7.73 -16.54
C SER A 328 -4.36 7.24 -15.20
N LEU A 329 -4.90 6.02 -15.18
CA LEU A 329 -5.35 5.37 -13.94
C LEU A 329 -4.19 5.15 -12.98
N PHE A 330 -3.02 4.76 -13.51
CA PHE A 330 -1.81 4.61 -12.71
C PHE A 330 -1.41 5.93 -12.06
N ILE A 331 -1.38 7.03 -12.82
CA ILE A 331 -1.07 8.38 -12.30
C ILE A 331 -1.98 8.72 -11.13
N ILE A 332 -3.30 8.55 -11.28
CA ILE A 332 -4.28 8.83 -10.23
C ILE A 332 -4.03 7.95 -8.99
N TYR A 333 -3.83 6.64 -9.16
CA TYR A 333 -3.60 5.71 -8.04
C TYR A 333 -2.40 6.12 -7.18
N THR A 334 -1.35 6.70 -7.77
CA THR A 334 -0.12 7.06 -7.05
C THR A 334 -0.31 8.14 -5.97
N TYR A 335 -1.49 8.78 -5.92
CA TYR A 335 -1.86 9.68 -4.83
C TYR A 335 -2.46 8.93 -3.63
N PHE A 336 -3.00 7.73 -3.85
CA PHE A 336 -3.71 6.93 -2.85
C PHE A 336 -2.93 5.67 -2.40
N TYR A 337 -1.77 5.36 -3.01
CA TYR A 337 -1.05 4.10 -2.78
C TYR A 337 -0.76 3.77 -1.32
N ASP A 338 -0.55 4.78 -0.47
CA ASP A 338 -0.17 4.56 0.94
C ASP A 338 -1.38 4.26 1.84
N LEU A 339 -2.60 4.36 1.29
CA LEU A 339 -3.86 3.97 1.95
C LEU A 339 -4.12 2.45 1.91
N ILE A 340 -3.38 1.72 1.08
CA ILE A 340 -3.53 0.28 0.85
C ILE A 340 -2.20 -0.44 1.08
N ASN A 341 -2.25 -1.78 1.18
CA ASN A 341 -1.07 -2.59 1.52
C ASN A 341 -0.23 -3.03 0.32
N HIS A 342 -0.70 -2.78 -0.91
CA HIS A 342 -0.05 -3.21 -2.14
C HIS A 342 0.21 -2.02 -3.06
N ALA A 343 1.32 -2.08 -3.80
CA ALA A 343 1.69 -1.10 -4.81
C ALA A 343 1.86 -1.77 -6.18
N THR A 344 1.20 -1.20 -7.19
CA THR A 344 1.31 -1.60 -8.59
C THR A 344 2.50 -0.92 -9.28
N TYR A 345 3.19 -1.66 -10.15
CA TYR A 345 4.24 -1.13 -11.01
C TYR A 345 3.78 -1.07 -12.47
N THR A 346 4.35 -0.14 -13.23
CA THR A 346 4.22 -0.12 -14.69
C THR A 346 5.58 -0.28 -15.36
N ILE A 347 5.61 -0.98 -16.49
CA ILE A 347 6.83 -1.18 -17.28
C ILE A 347 6.60 -0.67 -18.71
N PRO A 348 6.87 0.62 -18.99
CA PRO A 348 6.99 1.08 -20.37
C PRO A 348 8.08 0.28 -21.10
N VAL A 349 7.66 -0.60 -22.01
CA VAL A 349 8.54 -1.53 -22.73
C VAL A 349 8.47 -1.26 -24.22
N GLY A 350 9.62 -1.15 -24.88
CA GLY A 350 9.64 -0.99 -26.33
C GLY A 350 11.04 -0.75 -26.90
N GLU A 351 11.17 -1.02 -28.20
CA GLU A 351 12.39 -0.78 -28.95
C GLU A 351 12.85 0.68 -28.88
N SER A 352 14.12 0.94 -29.20
CA SER A 352 14.62 2.32 -29.26
C SER A 352 13.78 3.17 -30.23
N GLY A 353 13.38 4.37 -29.79
CA GLY A 353 12.49 5.26 -30.55
C GLY A 353 10.99 4.94 -30.47
N SER A 354 10.56 4.00 -29.62
CA SER A 354 9.13 3.68 -29.38
C SER A 354 8.36 4.72 -28.56
N GLY A 355 9.04 5.72 -27.98
CA GLY A 355 8.41 6.71 -27.10
C GLY A 355 8.28 6.27 -25.63
N LYS A 356 8.86 5.13 -25.21
CA LYS A 356 8.83 4.67 -23.80
C LYS A 356 9.30 5.73 -22.79
N ARG A 357 10.32 6.52 -23.13
CA ARG A 357 10.84 7.61 -22.29
C ARG A 357 9.89 8.81 -22.23
N ASN A 358 9.15 9.10 -23.30
CA ASN A 358 8.11 10.14 -23.26
C ASN A 358 6.99 9.72 -22.31
N LEU A 359 6.57 8.45 -22.35
CA LEU A 359 5.55 7.92 -21.46
C LEU A 359 5.99 7.97 -19.99
N SER A 360 7.20 7.50 -19.66
CA SER A 360 7.69 7.56 -18.28
C SER A 360 7.88 9.00 -17.78
N THR A 361 8.37 9.91 -18.63
CA THR A 361 8.52 11.34 -18.31
C THR A 361 7.15 11.99 -18.07
N PHE A 362 6.15 11.66 -18.88
CA PHE A 362 4.78 12.15 -18.72
C PHE A 362 4.16 11.67 -17.40
N ILE A 363 4.29 10.37 -17.09
CA ILE A 363 3.86 9.82 -15.80
C ILE A 363 4.58 10.54 -14.66
N GLY A 364 5.89 10.74 -14.75
CA GLY A 364 6.67 11.44 -13.73
C GLY A 364 6.24 12.89 -13.52
N ALA A 365 5.88 13.61 -14.59
CA ALA A 365 5.46 15.01 -14.50
C ALA A 365 4.14 15.20 -13.73
N LEU A 366 3.27 14.17 -13.72
CA LEU A 366 1.96 14.21 -13.06
C LEU A 366 1.91 13.43 -11.73
N THR A 367 3.02 12.87 -11.28
CA THR A 367 3.08 12.08 -10.05
C THR A 367 4.11 12.63 -9.07
N ARG A 368 4.03 12.22 -7.81
CA ARG A 368 5.04 12.52 -6.79
C ARG A 368 6.26 11.62 -6.99
N SER A 369 7.02 11.88 -8.06
CA SER A 369 8.08 10.98 -8.52
C SER A 369 9.49 11.54 -8.40
N TYR A 370 10.46 10.65 -8.36
CA TYR A 370 11.87 10.93 -8.62
C TYR A 370 12.40 9.96 -9.67
N THR A 371 13.29 10.44 -10.53
CA THR A 371 13.89 9.63 -11.59
C THR A 371 15.33 9.30 -11.24
N VAL A 372 15.70 8.04 -11.38
CA VAL A 372 17.04 7.53 -11.11
C VAL A 372 17.55 6.70 -12.29
N THR A 373 18.84 6.85 -12.57
CA THR A 373 19.58 6.08 -13.56
C THR A 373 20.77 5.46 -12.86
N ASP A 374 20.83 4.13 -12.86
CA ASP A 374 21.87 3.33 -12.21
C ASP A 374 22.15 3.73 -10.73
N PRO A 375 21.12 3.83 -9.87
CA PRO A 375 21.31 4.26 -8.50
C PRO A 375 22.05 3.21 -7.67
N SER A 376 22.98 3.67 -6.82
CA SER A 376 23.49 2.80 -5.75
C SER A 376 22.38 2.48 -4.74
N GLU A 377 22.45 1.30 -4.13
CA GLU A 377 21.53 0.85 -3.07
C GLU A 377 21.36 1.91 -1.97
N ALA A 378 22.46 2.48 -1.49
CA ALA A 378 22.45 3.50 -0.45
C ALA A 378 21.78 4.81 -0.89
N SER A 379 21.93 5.19 -2.17
CA SER A 379 21.26 6.38 -2.72
C SER A 379 19.75 6.17 -2.79
N LEU A 380 19.32 5.03 -3.34
CA LEU A 380 17.91 4.69 -3.49
C LEU A 380 17.21 4.58 -2.14
N ALA A 381 17.88 3.95 -1.15
CA ALA A 381 17.41 3.85 0.22
C ALA A 381 17.17 5.21 0.87
N ARG A 382 18.10 6.15 0.72
CA ARG A 382 17.97 7.51 1.28
C ARG A 382 16.82 8.27 0.65
N ILE A 383 16.67 8.20 -0.67
CA ILE A 383 15.58 8.93 -1.35
C ILE A 383 14.21 8.37 -0.92
N ILE A 384 14.03 7.05 -0.96
CA ILE A 384 12.73 6.42 -0.71
C ILE A 384 12.28 6.52 0.75
N ASN A 385 13.20 6.39 1.70
CA ASN A 385 12.88 6.51 3.13
C ASN A 385 12.55 7.95 3.54
N THR A 386 13.01 8.93 2.77
CA THR A 386 12.91 10.35 3.11
C THR A 386 11.66 10.96 2.49
N ILE A 387 11.41 10.73 1.19
CA ILE A 387 10.30 11.37 0.45
C ILE A 387 9.17 10.39 0.13
N GLY A 388 9.48 9.12 -0.12
CA GLY A 388 8.55 8.16 -0.70
C GLY A 388 8.15 8.52 -2.14
N GLY A 389 6.96 8.09 -2.57
CA GLY A 389 6.42 8.40 -3.89
C GLY A 389 6.79 7.37 -4.96
N VAL A 390 6.76 7.82 -6.23
CA VAL A 390 7.02 6.96 -7.41
C VAL A 390 8.51 6.97 -7.75
N ALA A 391 9.16 5.81 -7.74
CA ALA A 391 10.51 5.70 -8.30
C ALA A 391 10.42 5.38 -9.79
N ILE A 392 11.00 6.24 -10.62
CA ILE A 392 11.17 6.00 -12.06
C ILE A 392 12.59 5.52 -12.29
N ILE A 393 12.73 4.26 -12.71
CA ILE A 393 14.01 3.61 -12.94
C ILE A 393 14.19 3.49 -14.45
N ASP A 394 15.17 4.21 -14.98
CA ASP A 394 15.50 4.24 -16.41
C ASP A 394 16.95 3.81 -16.63
N GLU A 395 17.20 3.15 -17.77
CA GLU A 395 18.54 2.70 -18.21
C GLU A 395 19.35 1.96 -17.12
N THR A 396 18.69 1.13 -16.30
CA THR A 396 19.31 0.45 -15.15
C THR A 396 19.21 -1.07 -15.29
N ILE A 397 20.30 -1.78 -15.02
CA ILE A 397 20.34 -3.24 -15.01
C ILE A 397 19.65 -3.75 -13.74
N ILE A 398 18.69 -4.66 -13.88
CA ILE A 398 17.99 -5.27 -12.74
C ILE A 398 18.83 -6.43 -12.20
N ASP A 399 19.77 -6.11 -11.31
CA ASP A 399 20.57 -7.09 -10.59
C ASP A 399 19.76 -7.76 -9.45
N GLU A 400 20.41 -8.64 -8.68
CA GLU A 400 19.74 -9.34 -7.57
C GLU A 400 19.26 -8.39 -6.48
N PHE A 401 20.00 -7.31 -6.22
CA PHE A 401 19.61 -6.30 -5.25
C PHE A 401 18.34 -5.57 -5.72
N MET A 402 18.34 -5.05 -6.94
CA MET A 402 17.21 -4.33 -7.52
C MET A 402 15.98 -5.24 -7.61
N ARG A 403 16.16 -6.51 -7.94
CA ARG A 403 15.08 -7.52 -7.89
C ARG A 403 14.45 -7.61 -6.49
N ARG A 404 15.26 -7.78 -5.44
CA ARG A 404 14.77 -7.86 -4.06
C ARG A 404 14.10 -6.55 -3.62
N PHE A 405 14.67 -5.42 -4.03
CA PHE A 405 14.11 -4.08 -3.80
C PHE A 405 12.72 -3.94 -4.43
N LEU A 406 12.59 -4.28 -5.71
CA LEU A 406 11.32 -4.24 -6.43
C LEU A 406 10.29 -5.21 -5.83
N ASN A 407 10.69 -6.43 -5.48
CA ASN A 407 9.76 -7.39 -4.90
C ASN A 407 9.25 -6.93 -3.53
N ALA A 408 10.15 -6.53 -2.63
CA ALA A 408 9.77 -6.03 -1.31
C ALA A 408 8.97 -4.73 -1.38
N GLY A 409 9.24 -3.87 -2.36
CA GLY A 409 8.54 -2.59 -2.51
C GLY A 409 7.07 -2.70 -2.95
N SER A 410 6.61 -3.89 -3.29
CA SER A 410 5.25 -4.13 -3.78
C SER A 410 4.24 -4.28 -2.64
N GLN A 411 4.74 -4.56 -1.42
CA GLN A 411 3.92 -4.82 -0.25
C GLN A 411 4.42 -4.00 0.94
N LYS A 412 3.49 -3.32 1.60
CA LYS A 412 3.75 -2.50 2.78
C LYS A 412 4.32 -3.37 3.91
N ASN A 413 5.16 -2.78 4.76
CA ASN A 413 5.79 -3.45 5.90
C ASN A 413 6.72 -4.63 5.53
N THR A 414 7.35 -4.58 4.35
CA THR A 414 8.38 -5.55 3.93
C THR A 414 9.76 -4.88 3.89
N PRO A 415 10.35 -4.51 5.05
CA PRO A 415 11.60 -3.77 5.06
C PRO A 415 12.79 -4.62 4.60
N ILE A 416 13.77 -3.95 4.01
CA ILE A 416 15.08 -4.51 3.70
C ILE A 416 16.07 -4.03 4.76
N THR A 417 16.64 -4.96 5.52
CA THR A 417 17.62 -4.66 6.56
C THR A 417 19.05 -4.73 6.02
N ARG A 418 19.90 -3.82 6.47
CA ARG A 418 21.34 -3.79 6.18
C ARG A 418 22.14 -3.45 7.43
N CYS A 419 23.35 -3.98 7.53
CA CYS A 419 24.29 -3.49 8.55
C CYS A 419 24.96 -2.22 8.02
N ASN A 420 25.06 -1.20 8.87
CA ASN A 420 25.87 -0.04 8.55
C ASN A 420 27.34 -0.48 8.42
N LYS A 421 28.00 -0.04 7.33
CA LYS A 421 29.38 -0.47 7.03
C LYS A 421 30.40 0.05 8.02
N ASP A 422 30.15 1.23 8.59
CA ASP A 422 31.04 1.90 9.53
C ASP A 422 30.76 1.48 10.99
N ASP A 423 29.54 1.01 11.27
CA ASP A 423 29.08 0.56 12.58
C ASP A 423 28.21 -0.70 12.47
N PRO A 424 28.79 -1.91 12.56
CA PRO A 424 28.06 -3.17 12.43
C PRO A 424 26.96 -3.39 13.49
N THR A 425 26.95 -2.58 14.56
CA THR A 425 25.90 -2.65 15.59
C THR A 425 24.62 -1.90 15.18
N LYS A 426 24.68 -1.10 14.11
CA LYS A 426 23.54 -0.37 13.56
C LYS A 426 22.94 -1.10 12.38
N ILE A 427 21.65 -1.38 12.48
CA ILE A 427 20.84 -1.91 11.39
C ILE A 427 20.14 -0.74 10.69
N GLU A 428 20.44 -0.56 9.41
CA GLU A 428 19.72 0.33 8.51
C GLU A 428 18.49 -0.40 7.96
N VAL A 429 17.33 0.23 8.10
CA VAL A 429 16.05 -0.31 7.62
C VAL A 429 15.61 0.52 6.42
N ILE A 430 15.47 -0.16 5.28
CA ILE A 430 15.01 0.43 4.02
C ILE A 430 13.57 0.00 3.82
N ASP A 431 12.66 0.96 3.64
CA ASP A 431 11.28 0.69 3.25
C ASP A 431 11.10 0.97 1.75
N PRO A 432 11.22 -0.08 0.90
CA PRO A 432 11.11 0.07 -0.55
C PRO A 432 9.66 0.30 -1.00
N PHE A 433 8.67 0.30 -0.10
CA PHE A 433 7.26 0.35 -0.45
C PHE A 433 6.89 1.60 -1.25
N GLY A 434 6.20 1.38 -2.37
CA GLY A 434 5.60 2.43 -3.19
C GLY A 434 5.53 2.10 -4.68
N PRO A 435 4.76 2.85 -5.48
CA PRO A 435 4.67 2.72 -6.93
C PRO A 435 6.05 2.82 -7.62
N LYS A 436 6.20 2.08 -8.73
CA LYS A 436 7.42 2.11 -9.55
C LYS A 436 7.08 2.15 -11.04
N VAL A 437 7.91 2.86 -11.79
CA VAL A 437 7.92 2.85 -13.25
C VAL A 437 9.28 2.34 -13.69
N ILE A 438 9.31 1.21 -14.39
CA ILE A 438 10.56 0.59 -14.84
C ILE A 438 10.61 0.67 -16.36
N VAL A 439 11.58 1.40 -16.90
CA VAL A 439 11.70 1.58 -18.35
C VAL A 439 12.67 0.54 -18.90
N CYS A 440 12.19 -0.33 -19.79
CA CYS A 440 12.95 -1.49 -20.27
C CYS A 440 12.87 -1.65 -21.80
N GLN A 441 13.84 -2.36 -22.38
CA GLN A 441 13.69 -2.94 -23.72
C GLN A 441 12.98 -4.30 -23.65
N PRO A 442 12.43 -4.81 -24.76
CA PRO A 442 11.78 -6.13 -24.78
C PRO A 442 12.69 -7.26 -24.28
N LYS A 443 13.99 -7.19 -24.58
CA LYS A 443 14.99 -8.15 -24.09
C LYS A 443 15.10 -8.13 -22.56
N ASP A 444 15.21 -6.94 -21.96
CA ASP A 444 15.33 -6.80 -20.51
C ASP A 444 14.07 -7.31 -19.80
N LEU A 445 12.88 -7.05 -20.38
CA LEU A 445 11.61 -7.57 -19.86
C LEU A 445 11.54 -9.11 -19.92
N ALA A 446 12.16 -9.73 -20.92
CA ALA A 446 12.23 -11.19 -21.04
C ALA A 446 13.20 -11.80 -20.02
N GLU A 447 14.27 -11.09 -19.66
CA GLU A 447 15.25 -11.50 -18.66
C GLU A 447 14.81 -11.18 -17.22
N LEU A 448 13.85 -10.26 -17.07
CA LEU A 448 13.24 -9.91 -15.79
C LEU A 448 12.58 -11.14 -15.14
N PRO A 449 12.94 -11.48 -13.88
CA PRO A 449 12.37 -12.61 -13.17
C PRO A 449 10.85 -12.56 -13.14
N GLN A 450 10.22 -13.73 -13.36
CA GLN A 450 8.77 -13.87 -13.45
C GLN A 450 8.05 -13.25 -12.25
N ASP A 451 8.59 -13.43 -11.06
CA ASP A 451 8.06 -12.88 -9.81
C ASP A 451 7.99 -11.33 -9.82
N THR A 452 9.03 -10.65 -10.29
CA THR A 452 9.04 -9.18 -10.45
C THR A 452 8.13 -8.72 -11.60
N ARG A 453 8.11 -9.48 -12.69
CA ARG A 453 7.24 -9.21 -13.86
C ARG A 453 5.77 -9.39 -13.54
N ASN A 454 5.42 -10.31 -12.64
CA ASN A 454 4.04 -10.59 -12.23
C ASN A 454 3.46 -9.50 -11.33
N ARG A 455 4.30 -8.70 -10.66
CA ARG A 455 3.88 -7.52 -9.87
C ARG A 455 3.75 -6.24 -10.70
N SER A 456 3.97 -6.34 -12.01
CA SER A 456 4.08 -5.20 -12.90
C SER A 456 3.15 -5.32 -14.11
N ILE A 457 2.66 -4.17 -14.58
CA ILE A 457 1.84 -4.04 -15.78
C ILE A 457 2.72 -3.51 -16.93
N PRO A 458 3.10 -4.35 -17.92
CA PRO A 458 3.86 -3.91 -19.07
C PRO A 458 2.98 -3.06 -19.99
N LEU A 459 3.53 -1.92 -20.41
CA LEU A 459 2.92 -1.01 -21.36
C LEU A 459 3.74 -1.11 -22.66
N SER A 460 3.30 -1.99 -23.55
CA SER A 460 4.01 -2.31 -24.80
C SER A 460 3.92 -1.17 -25.81
N MET A 461 5.02 -0.42 -25.93
CA MET A 461 5.18 0.71 -26.81
C MET A 461 5.77 0.27 -28.16
N VAL A 462 5.13 0.72 -29.25
CA VAL A 462 5.63 0.57 -30.63
C VAL A 462 6.03 1.92 -31.20
N ARG A 463 6.88 1.93 -32.24
CA ARG A 463 7.24 3.18 -32.92
C ARG A 463 5.99 3.80 -33.57
N TRP A 464 5.60 4.96 -33.07
CA TRP A 464 4.46 5.71 -33.59
C TRP A 464 4.93 6.89 -34.44
N LYS A 465 4.29 7.13 -35.59
CA LYS A 465 4.55 8.33 -36.42
C LYS A 465 3.60 9.45 -36.02
N GLY A 466 4.13 10.61 -35.68
CA GLY A 466 3.32 11.77 -35.29
C GLY A 466 4.19 12.94 -34.81
N VAL A 467 3.55 14.10 -34.61
CA VAL A 467 4.19 15.26 -33.97
C VAL A 467 3.81 15.23 -32.50
N PHE A 468 4.78 14.91 -31.65
CA PHE A 468 4.60 14.86 -30.20
C PHE A 468 5.49 15.91 -29.54
N LYS A 469 4.96 16.57 -28.51
CA LYS A 469 5.75 17.45 -27.64
C LYS A 469 6.81 16.63 -26.91
N ARG A 470 7.98 17.25 -26.67
CA ARG A 470 9.15 16.56 -26.08
C ARG A 470 9.24 16.67 -24.57
N GLU A 471 8.89 17.84 -24.03
CA GLU A 471 9.04 18.15 -22.61
C GLU A 471 7.68 18.55 -22.03
N VAL A 472 7.33 17.97 -20.90
CA VAL A 472 6.11 18.31 -20.16
C VAL A 472 6.44 19.44 -19.22
N GLU A 473 6.06 20.67 -19.58
CA GLU A 473 6.29 21.81 -18.70
C GLU A 473 5.34 21.75 -17.50
N ARG A 474 5.89 21.93 -16.30
CA ARG A 474 5.11 21.84 -15.05
C ARG A 474 3.93 22.82 -15.01
N GLY A 475 4.09 24.02 -15.58
CA GLY A 475 3.01 25.00 -15.68
C GLY A 475 1.85 24.54 -16.57
N GLU A 476 2.12 23.79 -17.64
CA GLU A 476 1.08 23.27 -18.56
C GLU A 476 0.21 22.19 -17.91
N VAL A 477 0.73 21.50 -16.90
CA VAL A 477 0.07 20.37 -16.23
C VAL A 477 -0.31 20.65 -14.77
N TRP A 478 0.02 21.84 -14.25
CA TRP A 478 -0.22 22.20 -12.86
C TRP A 478 -1.69 22.09 -12.45
N SER A 479 -2.63 22.47 -13.32
CA SER A 479 -4.06 22.33 -13.03
C SER A 479 -4.43 20.87 -12.73
N ILE A 480 -3.90 19.93 -13.49
CA ILE A 480 -4.12 18.49 -13.30
C ILE A 480 -3.48 18.02 -11.99
N ILE A 481 -2.25 18.46 -11.69
CA ILE A 481 -1.55 18.12 -10.43
C ILE A 481 -2.35 18.62 -9.22
N LYS A 482 -2.84 19.86 -9.28
CA LYS A 482 -3.68 20.44 -8.23
C LYS A 482 -4.95 19.62 -8.03
N ASP A 483 -5.61 19.23 -9.11
CA ASP A 483 -6.82 18.41 -9.03
C ASP A 483 -6.52 17.01 -8.47
N LEU A 484 -5.36 16.41 -8.75
CA LEU A 484 -4.92 15.16 -8.14
C LEU A 484 -4.73 15.29 -6.62
N TYR A 485 -4.15 16.40 -6.14
CA TYR A 485 -4.06 16.68 -4.69
C TYR A 485 -5.44 16.88 -4.06
N LEU A 486 -6.34 17.61 -4.71
CA LEU A 486 -7.70 17.81 -4.20
C LEU A 486 -8.50 16.50 -4.19
N LEU A 487 -8.34 15.66 -5.21
CA LEU A 487 -8.93 14.32 -5.26
C LEU A 487 -8.41 13.47 -4.09
N MET A 488 -7.10 13.50 -3.81
CA MET A 488 -6.49 12.82 -2.66
C MET A 488 -7.07 13.30 -1.32
N LEU A 489 -7.21 14.62 -1.14
CA LEU A 489 -7.67 15.20 0.12
C LEU A 489 -9.15 14.91 0.38
N TYR A 490 -10.03 15.00 -0.63
CA TYR A 490 -11.48 14.93 -0.42
C TYR A 490 -12.13 13.60 -0.81
N ARG A 491 -11.50 12.78 -1.67
CA ARG A 491 -12.10 11.55 -2.21
C ARG A 491 -11.40 10.26 -1.74
N TRP A 492 -10.51 10.33 -0.75
CA TRP A 492 -9.80 9.15 -0.23
C TRP A 492 -10.73 8.08 0.34
N GLY A 493 -11.83 8.48 0.99
CA GLY A 493 -12.82 7.56 1.56
C GLY A 493 -13.53 6.76 0.47
N GLU A 494 -13.85 7.40 -0.67
CA GLU A 494 -14.42 6.73 -1.84
C GLU A 494 -13.46 5.70 -2.42
N PHE A 495 -12.17 6.05 -2.52
CA PHE A 495 -11.14 5.13 -2.99
C PHE A 495 -11.02 3.90 -2.10
N LYS A 496 -10.84 4.10 -0.78
CA LYS A 496 -10.65 3.03 0.19
C LYS A 496 -11.85 2.08 0.23
N LYS A 497 -13.06 2.65 0.31
CA LYS A 497 -14.32 1.88 0.28
C LYS A 497 -14.46 1.07 -1.00
N THR A 498 -14.20 1.68 -2.15
CA THR A 498 -14.32 0.99 -3.46
C THR A 498 -13.29 -0.14 -3.59
N TYR A 499 -12.06 0.09 -3.11
CA TYR A 499 -11.02 -0.96 -3.09
C TYR A 499 -11.47 -2.17 -2.28
N GLU A 500 -11.99 -1.94 -1.07
CA GLU A 500 -12.49 -3.00 -0.18
C GLU A 500 -13.71 -3.74 -0.75
N GLU A 501 -14.61 -3.04 -1.42
CA GLU A 501 -15.80 -3.64 -2.06
C GLU A 501 -15.47 -4.42 -3.33
N LEU A 502 -14.45 -4.01 -4.09
CA LEU A 502 -14.04 -4.69 -5.32
C LEU A 502 -13.18 -5.92 -5.05
N ASP A 503 -12.42 -5.97 -3.95
CA ASP A 503 -11.50 -7.08 -3.67
C ASP A 503 -12.18 -8.47 -3.75
N PRO A 504 -13.34 -8.73 -3.11
CA PRO A 504 -14.00 -10.02 -3.19
C PRO A 504 -14.49 -10.40 -4.59
N VAL A 505 -14.71 -9.42 -5.48
CA VAL A 505 -15.16 -9.67 -6.85
C VAL A 505 -13.97 -9.89 -7.77
N VAL A 506 -12.95 -9.04 -7.68
CA VAL A 506 -11.72 -9.13 -8.47
C VAL A 506 -10.92 -10.38 -8.10
N SER A 507 -10.93 -10.78 -6.82
CA SER A 507 -10.33 -12.04 -6.33
C SER A 507 -10.93 -13.31 -6.95
N LYS A 508 -12.12 -13.24 -7.57
CA LYS A 508 -12.72 -14.37 -8.29
C LYS A 508 -12.23 -14.49 -9.74
N ILE A 509 -11.53 -13.47 -10.24
CA ILE A 509 -11.09 -13.36 -11.64
C ILE A 509 -9.57 -13.45 -11.73
N PHE A 510 -8.87 -12.91 -10.74
CA PHE A 510 -7.42 -12.89 -10.73
C PHE A 510 -6.91 -13.58 -9.46
N GLY A 511 -5.91 -14.45 -9.63
CA GLY A 511 -5.12 -15.02 -8.54
C GLY A 511 -3.83 -14.24 -8.27
N GLY A 512 -3.29 -14.41 -7.05
CA GLY A 512 -1.93 -14.00 -6.68
C GLY A 512 -1.60 -12.54 -6.99
N HIS A 513 -0.42 -12.30 -7.58
CA HIS A 513 0.08 -10.94 -7.87
C HIS A 513 -0.70 -10.19 -8.95
N ASP A 514 -1.41 -10.91 -9.82
CA ASP A 514 -2.29 -10.29 -10.82
C ASP A 514 -3.51 -9.65 -10.16
N ARG A 515 -4.07 -10.29 -9.12
CA ARG A 515 -5.11 -9.68 -8.29
C ARG A 515 -4.61 -8.36 -7.69
N ASP A 516 -3.47 -8.40 -7.01
CA ASP A 516 -2.97 -7.25 -6.25
C ASP A 516 -2.78 -6.03 -7.16
N LYS A 517 -2.20 -6.22 -8.35
CA LYS A 517 -1.92 -5.10 -9.26
C LYS A 517 -3.16 -4.60 -10.01
N TRP A 518 -4.04 -5.51 -10.46
CA TRP A 518 -5.21 -5.15 -11.26
C TRP A 518 -6.34 -4.60 -10.39
N LEU A 519 -6.54 -5.11 -9.17
CA LEU A 519 -7.50 -4.55 -8.22
C LEU A 519 -7.32 -3.05 -8.04
N ILE A 520 -6.06 -2.59 -7.88
CA ILE A 520 -5.73 -1.18 -7.68
C ILE A 520 -6.15 -0.34 -8.90
N ILE A 521 -5.77 -0.77 -10.10
CA ILE A 521 -6.08 -0.04 -11.33
C ILE A 521 -7.58 -0.06 -11.63
N LEU A 522 -8.24 -1.20 -11.39
CA LEU A 522 -9.68 -1.37 -11.57
C LEU A 522 -10.50 -0.56 -10.57
N THR A 523 -9.99 -0.35 -9.35
CA THR A 523 -10.61 0.53 -8.35
C THR A 523 -10.72 1.95 -8.89
N VAL A 524 -9.62 2.51 -9.42
CA VAL A 524 -9.64 3.84 -10.03
C VAL A 524 -10.54 3.84 -11.27
N ALA A 525 -10.47 2.79 -12.10
CA ALA A 525 -11.30 2.70 -13.31
C ALA A 525 -12.80 2.71 -12.99
N TYR A 526 -13.22 2.01 -11.93
CA TYR A 526 -14.60 1.98 -11.46
C TYR A 526 -15.08 3.35 -11.00
N LEU A 527 -14.23 4.07 -10.25
CA LEU A 527 -14.52 5.44 -9.78
C LEU A 527 -14.60 6.45 -10.92
N VAL A 528 -13.82 6.27 -11.99
CA VAL A 528 -13.90 7.06 -13.22
C VAL A 528 -15.19 6.77 -13.98
N GLY A 529 -15.56 5.50 -14.14
CA GLY A 529 -16.88 5.07 -14.60
C GLY A 529 -16.88 3.74 -15.36
N GLU A 530 -18.10 3.27 -15.65
CA GLU A 530 -18.35 1.89 -16.14
C GLU A 530 -17.65 1.57 -17.47
N ASP A 531 -17.59 2.52 -18.40
CA ASP A 531 -16.92 2.38 -19.69
C ASP A 531 -15.42 2.12 -19.53
N VAL A 532 -14.75 2.95 -18.72
CA VAL A 532 -13.31 2.81 -18.45
C VAL A 532 -13.02 1.53 -17.69
N PHE A 533 -13.86 1.18 -16.72
CA PHE A 533 -13.76 -0.08 -15.99
C PHE A 533 -13.85 -1.30 -16.92
N LYS A 534 -14.85 -1.35 -17.81
CA LYS A 534 -15.03 -2.47 -18.75
C LYS A 534 -13.83 -2.64 -19.68
N ASP A 535 -13.34 -1.55 -20.26
CA ASP A 535 -12.21 -1.60 -21.18
C ASP A 535 -10.94 -2.12 -20.50
N VAL A 536 -10.66 -1.61 -19.29
CA VAL A 536 -9.46 -1.98 -18.54
C VAL A 536 -9.57 -3.39 -17.96
N LEU A 537 -10.74 -3.81 -17.50
CA LEU A 537 -10.99 -5.18 -17.04
C LEU A 537 -10.82 -6.19 -18.17
N THR A 538 -11.35 -5.89 -19.35
CA THR A 538 -11.20 -6.75 -20.54
C THR A 538 -9.72 -6.89 -20.91
N TYR A 539 -8.98 -5.78 -20.91
CA TYR A 539 -7.54 -5.80 -21.15
C TYR A 539 -6.78 -6.61 -20.07
N ALA A 540 -7.11 -6.40 -18.80
CA ALA A 540 -6.48 -7.08 -17.68
C ALA A 540 -6.65 -8.60 -17.75
N VAL A 541 -7.86 -9.07 -18.05
CA VAL A 541 -8.14 -10.51 -18.22
C VAL A 541 -7.42 -11.08 -19.43
N GLY A 542 -7.40 -10.35 -20.55
CA GLY A 542 -6.59 -10.74 -21.72
C GLY A 542 -5.11 -10.91 -21.39
N GLU A 543 -4.54 -10.00 -20.59
CA GLU A 543 -3.14 -10.10 -20.14
C GLU A 543 -2.90 -11.23 -19.13
N TYR A 544 -3.85 -11.46 -18.21
CA TYR A 544 -3.76 -12.53 -17.23
C TYR A 544 -3.74 -13.91 -17.90
N ARG A 545 -4.65 -14.12 -18.86
CA ARG A 545 -4.76 -15.38 -19.62
C ARG A 545 -3.54 -15.68 -20.49
N LYS A 546 -2.90 -14.65 -21.07
CA LYS A 546 -1.64 -14.84 -21.82
C LYS A 546 -0.47 -15.34 -20.94
N ARG A 547 -0.55 -15.14 -19.62
CA ARG A 547 0.52 -15.49 -18.66
C ARG A 547 0.28 -16.82 -17.94
N GLU A 548 -0.98 -17.21 -17.76
CA GLU A 548 -1.40 -18.49 -17.17
C GLU A 548 -1.14 -19.65 -18.16
N GLY A 549 0.13 -20.08 -18.21
CA GLY A 549 0.54 -21.48 -18.12
C GLY A 549 0.27 -22.47 -19.26
N VAL A 550 -0.56 -22.15 -20.25
CA VAL A 550 -0.92 -23.11 -21.31
C VAL A 550 -0.50 -22.58 -22.67
N SER A 551 0.31 -23.36 -23.41
CA SER A 551 0.76 -22.95 -24.74
C SER A 551 -0.44 -22.76 -25.68
N GLU A 552 -0.31 -21.85 -26.66
CA GLU A 552 -1.34 -21.65 -27.69
C GLU A 552 -1.75 -22.97 -28.36
N ASP A 553 -0.81 -23.90 -28.48
CA ASP A 553 -1.06 -25.23 -29.03
C ASP A 553 -1.97 -26.08 -28.14
N VAL A 554 -1.80 -26.05 -26.82
CA VAL A 554 -2.66 -26.79 -25.89
C VAL A 554 -4.04 -26.15 -25.83
N GLN A 555 -4.12 -24.82 -25.86
CA GLN A 555 -5.41 -24.11 -25.96
C GLN A 555 -6.14 -24.48 -27.26
N TYR A 556 -5.43 -24.52 -28.39
CA TYR A 556 -5.99 -24.96 -29.67
C TYR A 556 -6.55 -26.40 -29.58
N VAL A 557 -5.82 -27.31 -28.93
CA VAL A 557 -6.25 -28.70 -28.73
C VAL A 557 -7.52 -28.77 -27.86
N ILE A 558 -7.56 -28.05 -26.75
CA ILE A 558 -8.73 -28.02 -25.85
C ILE A 558 -9.96 -27.45 -26.57
N ASN A 559 -9.81 -26.34 -27.28
CA ASN A 559 -10.89 -25.75 -28.07
C ASN A 559 -11.45 -26.74 -29.11
N GLY A 560 -10.56 -27.47 -29.81
CA GLY A 560 -10.98 -28.45 -30.80
C GLY A 560 -11.65 -29.67 -30.17
N ILE A 561 -11.21 -30.12 -28.99
CA ILE A 561 -11.91 -31.18 -28.23
C ILE A 561 -13.33 -30.73 -27.85
N LEU A 562 -13.48 -29.52 -27.30
CA LEU A 562 -14.78 -29.01 -26.86
C LEU A 562 -15.74 -28.79 -28.04
N ARG A 563 -15.24 -28.25 -29.16
CA ARG A 563 -16.04 -28.10 -30.39
C ARG A 563 -16.44 -29.44 -31.00
N ALA A 564 -15.53 -30.40 -31.04
CA ALA A 564 -15.83 -31.75 -31.49
C ALA A 564 -16.89 -32.42 -30.59
N LEU A 565 -16.77 -32.25 -29.28
CA LEU A 565 -17.73 -32.73 -28.29
C LEU A 565 -19.11 -32.09 -28.49
N SER A 566 -19.18 -30.76 -28.57
CA SER A 566 -20.42 -30.02 -28.79
C SER A 566 -21.09 -30.46 -30.10
N THR A 567 -20.32 -30.57 -31.19
CA THR A 567 -20.84 -30.99 -32.49
C THR A 567 -21.31 -32.45 -32.48
N TYR A 568 -20.61 -33.33 -31.78
CA TYR A 568 -21.04 -34.72 -31.60
C TYR A 568 -22.35 -34.81 -30.81
N LEU A 569 -22.52 -34.02 -29.74
CA LEU A 569 -23.77 -33.98 -28.99
C LEU A 569 -24.93 -33.47 -29.86
N VAL A 570 -24.71 -32.49 -30.74
CA VAL A 570 -25.70 -32.05 -31.73
C VAL A 570 -26.12 -33.22 -32.61
N SER A 571 -25.18 -34.07 -33.05
CA SER A 571 -25.52 -35.25 -33.85
C SER A 571 -26.42 -36.25 -33.12
N ILE A 572 -26.29 -36.38 -31.80
CA ILE A 572 -27.13 -37.24 -30.96
C ILE A 572 -28.53 -36.66 -30.83
N GLU A 573 -28.64 -35.36 -30.52
CA GLU A 573 -29.93 -34.70 -30.27
C GLU A 573 -30.84 -34.73 -31.49
N PHE A 574 -30.27 -34.56 -32.69
CA PHE A 574 -31.05 -34.45 -33.92
C PHE A 574 -31.20 -35.77 -34.66
N LYS A 575 -30.67 -36.90 -34.15
CA LYS A 575 -30.50 -38.21 -34.84
C LYS A 575 -31.72 -38.68 -35.65
N ASP A 576 -32.93 -38.36 -35.21
CA ASP A 576 -34.19 -38.75 -35.85
C ASP A 576 -34.64 -37.78 -36.98
N ASP A 577 -34.22 -36.52 -36.95
CA ASP A 577 -34.52 -35.49 -37.96
C ASP A 577 -33.55 -35.51 -39.17
N TRP A 578 -32.43 -36.24 -39.07
CA TRP A 578 -31.42 -36.36 -40.14
C TRP A 578 -31.99 -36.94 -41.44
N GLY A 579 -33.01 -37.79 -41.34
CA GLY A 579 -33.67 -38.39 -42.50
C GLY A 579 -34.52 -37.40 -43.31
N LEU A 580 -35.00 -36.32 -42.68
CA LEU A 580 -35.91 -35.34 -43.29
C LEU A 580 -35.17 -34.15 -43.95
N LEU A 581 -33.91 -33.90 -43.58
CA LEU A 581 -33.11 -32.77 -44.08
C LEU A 581 -32.24 -33.10 -45.29
N LYS A 582 -32.01 -34.39 -45.61
CA LYS A 582 -31.31 -34.81 -46.84
C LYS A 582 -32.07 -34.47 -48.14
N SER A 583 -33.36 -34.12 -48.04
CA SER A 583 -34.26 -33.87 -49.17
C SER A 583 -34.62 -32.39 -49.38
N GLY A 584 -34.19 -31.46 -48.51
CA GLY A 584 -34.52 -30.04 -48.60
C GLY A 584 -33.31 -29.16 -48.94
N GLY A 585 -33.16 -28.78 -50.22
CA GLY A 585 -32.08 -27.90 -50.68
C GLY A 585 -32.18 -26.49 -50.10
N GLY A 586 -31.10 -26.05 -49.43
CA GLY A 586 -30.93 -24.69 -48.91
C GLY A 586 -29.52 -24.47 -48.35
N ASP A 587 -28.76 -23.62 -49.04
CA ASP A 587 -27.30 -23.41 -49.11
C ASP A 587 -26.53 -23.03 -47.81
N LYS A 588 -27.11 -23.20 -46.61
CA LYS A 588 -26.41 -22.94 -45.32
C LYS A 588 -26.44 -24.12 -44.36
N ARG A 589 -27.57 -24.83 -44.27
CA ARG A 589 -27.66 -26.05 -43.46
C ARG A 589 -26.76 -27.16 -44.00
N SER A 590 -26.54 -27.20 -45.32
CA SER A 590 -25.70 -28.22 -45.96
C SER A 590 -24.26 -28.26 -45.46
N ASP A 591 -23.68 -27.12 -45.08
CA ASP A 591 -22.26 -27.06 -44.67
C ASP A 591 -22.08 -27.40 -43.18
N GLU A 592 -23.01 -27.00 -42.32
CA GLU A 592 -23.10 -27.49 -40.94
C GLU A 592 -23.28 -29.01 -40.90
N PHE A 593 -24.13 -29.57 -41.78
CA PHE A 593 -24.30 -31.02 -41.90
C PHE A 593 -23.02 -31.74 -42.34
N LYS A 594 -22.31 -31.20 -43.34
CA LYS A 594 -21.02 -31.75 -43.76
C LYS A 594 -19.99 -31.72 -42.63
N LEU A 595 -19.97 -30.65 -41.82
CA LEU A 595 -19.06 -30.54 -40.68
C LEU A 595 -19.39 -31.60 -39.62
N VAL A 596 -20.67 -31.78 -39.30
CA VAL A 596 -21.09 -32.78 -38.32
C VAL A 596 -20.78 -34.20 -38.81
N GLU A 597 -21.05 -34.54 -40.08
CA GLU A 597 -20.68 -35.85 -40.66
C GLU A 597 -19.16 -36.09 -40.56
N LYS A 598 -18.34 -35.09 -40.94
CA LYS A 598 -16.88 -35.17 -40.84
C LYS A 598 -16.40 -35.37 -39.40
N ILE A 599 -17.01 -34.70 -38.41
CA ILE A 599 -16.64 -34.85 -37.00
C ILE A 599 -17.04 -36.23 -36.49
N VAL A 600 -18.25 -36.71 -36.80
CA VAL A 600 -18.75 -38.04 -36.39
C VAL A 600 -17.83 -39.16 -36.90
N GLU A 601 -17.20 -39.01 -38.07
CA GLU A 601 -16.21 -39.97 -38.60
C GLU A 601 -14.86 -39.96 -37.86
N GLU A 602 -14.56 -38.89 -37.12
CA GLU A 602 -13.27 -38.65 -36.46
C GLU A 602 -13.38 -38.73 -34.92
N VAL A 603 -14.56 -39.04 -34.39
CA VAL A 603 -14.83 -39.19 -32.96
C VAL A 603 -15.53 -40.51 -32.65
N ASN A 604 -15.37 -40.99 -31.42
CA ASN A 604 -16.11 -42.11 -30.86
C ASN A 604 -16.59 -41.72 -29.45
N GLY A 605 -17.89 -41.46 -29.34
CA GLY A 605 -18.55 -41.08 -28.08
C GLY A 605 -19.41 -42.18 -27.48
N SER A 606 -19.19 -43.46 -27.85
CA SER A 606 -19.96 -44.58 -27.30
C SER A 606 -19.90 -44.71 -25.78
N GLU A 607 -18.81 -44.27 -25.16
CA GLU A 607 -18.62 -44.25 -23.70
C GLU A 607 -18.87 -42.87 -23.06
N LEU A 608 -19.35 -41.90 -23.83
CA LEU A 608 -19.47 -40.50 -23.38
C LEU A 608 -20.52 -40.33 -22.27
N LEU A 609 -21.71 -40.87 -22.47
CA LEU A 609 -22.82 -40.70 -21.52
C LEU A 609 -22.66 -41.57 -20.25
N ASP A 610 -21.98 -42.71 -20.37
CA ASP A 610 -21.86 -43.69 -19.29
C ASP A 610 -20.58 -43.50 -18.45
N LYS A 611 -19.47 -43.08 -19.08
CA LYS A 611 -18.15 -42.97 -18.44
C LYS A 611 -17.53 -41.58 -18.55
N SER A 612 -18.20 -40.62 -19.17
CA SER A 612 -17.63 -39.30 -19.47
C SER A 612 -16.33 -39.38 -20.30
N LEU A 613 -16.21 -40.42 -21.14
CA LEU A 613 -15.05 -40.62 -22.00
C LEU A 613 -15.40 -40.26 -23.45
N PHE A 614 -14.63 -39.33 -24.02
CA PHE A 614 -14.75 -38.90 -25.40
C PHE A 614 -13.50 -39.24 -26.18
N ALA A 615 -13.62 -40.05 -27.22
CA ALA A 615 -12.48 -40.39 -28.06
C ALA A 615 -12.49 -39.59 -29.35
N LEU A 616 -11.34 -39.04 -29.76
CA LEU A 616 -11.20 -38.28 -31.01
C LEU A 616 -9.82 -38.40 -31.64
N THR A 617 -9.74 -38.18 -32.95
CA THR A 617 -8.46 -38.11 -33.68
C THR A 617 -7.89 -36.69 -33.66
N ALA A 618 -6.58 -36.57 -33.91
CA ALA A 618 -5.94 -35.26 -34.11
C ALA A 618 -6.53 -34.49 -35.32
N LYS A 619 -7.05 -35.21 -36.32
CA LYS A 619 -7.78 -34.62 -37.45
C LYS A 619 -9.13 -34.08 -37.00
N GLY A 620 -9.85 -34.80 -36.13
CA GLY A 620 -11.10 -34.34 -35.53
C GLY A 620 -10.95 -33.00 -34.81
N VAL A 621 -9.85 -32.81 -34.07
CA VAL A 621 -9.52 -31.52 -33.42
C VAL A 621 -9.40 -30.38 -34.43
N ILE A 622 -8.69 -30.59 -35.54
CA ILE A 622 -8.49 -29.56 -36.58
C ILE A 622 -9.79 -29.27 -37.31
N VAL A 623 -10.52 -30.32 -37.74
CA VAL A 623 -11.81 -30.17 -38.42
C VAL A 623 -12.80 -29.42 -37.54
N ALA A 624 -12.81 -29.68 -36.23
CA ALA A 624 -13.67 -28.97 -35.29
C ALA A 624 -13.30 -27.48 -35.13
N ASN A 625 -12.02 -27.12 -35.28
CA ASN A 625 -11.58 -25.72 -35.18
C ASN A 625 -11.70 -24.94 -36.50
N GLU A 626 -11.40 -25.57 -37.63
CA GLU A 626 -11.18 -24.90 -38.92
C GLU A 626 -12.24 -25.28 -39.97
N GLY A 627 -13.08 -26.28 -39.71
CA GLY A 627 -14.14 -26.74 -40.62
C GLY A 627 -13.65 -27.65 -41.76
N GLU A 628 -12.35 -27.70 -42.03
CA GLU A 628 -11.75 -28.45 -43.14
C GLU A 628 -10.40 -29.11 -42.80
N TYR A 629 -9.96 -30.04 -43.66
CA TYR A 629 -8.70 -30.78 -43.49
C TYR A 629 -8.09 -31.16 -44.85
N ASP A 630 -7.69 -30.18 -45.68
CA ASP A 630 -7.21 -30.49 -47.05
C ASP A 630 -5.83 -29.90 -47.41
N THR A 631 -5.12 -29.24 -46.49
CA THR A 631 -3.82 -28.60 -46.76
C THR A 631 -2.63 -29.37 -46.18
N GLU A 632 -1.43 -29.15 -46.75
CA GLU A 632 -0.16 -29.67 -46.21
C GLU A 632 0.14 -29.14 -44.80
N ILE A 633 -0.34 -27.92 -44.50
CA ILE A 633 -0.27 -27.30 -43.19
C ILE A 633 -1.04 -28.13 -42.15
N HIS A 634 -2.26 -28.60 -42.48
CA HIS A 634 -3.08 -29.39 -41.57
C HIS A 634 -2.43 -30.75 -41.21
N ARG A 635 -1.67 -31.36 -42.12
CA ARG A 635 -0.95 -32.62 -41.83
C ARG A 635 0.17 -32.43 -40.80
N SER A 636 0.90 -31.32 -40.92
CA SER A 636 1.94 -30.94 -39.97
C SER A 636 1.33 -30.63 -38.60
N LEU A 637 0.21 -29.90 -38.59
CA LEU A 637 -0.54 -29.58 -37.38
C LEU A 637 -1.10 -30.84 -36.69
N ALA A 638 -1.67 -31.77 -37.45
CA ALA A 638 -2.17 -33.05 -36.91
C ALA A 638 -1.07 -33.87 -36.24
N THR A 639 0.14 -33.84 -36.81
CA THR A 639 1.30 -34.50 -36.21
C THR A 639 1.71 -33.85 -34.89
N LYS A 640 1.65 -32.51 -34.81
CA LYS A 640 1.93 -31.75 -33.59
C LYS A 640 0.89 -32.03 -32.50
N ILE A 641 -0.40 -31.94 -32.83
CA ILE A 641 -1.52 -32.25 -31.94
C ILE A 641 -1.45 -33.69 -31.43
N GLY A 642 -1.14 -34.64 -32.32
CA GLY A 642 -0.98 -36.04 -31.93
C GLY A 642 0.19 -36.32 -30.98
N LYS A 643 1.18 -35.42 -30.88
CA LYS A 643 2.23 -35.48 -29.85
C LYS A 643 1.69 -34.96 -28.52
N ILE A 644 1.01 -33.81 -28.53
CA ILE A 644 0.39 -33.17 -27.37
C ILE A 644 -0.62 -34.10 -26.68
N LEU A 645 -1.43 -34.81 -27.48
CA LEU A 645 -2.41 -35.77 -26.96
C LEU A 645 -1.80 -37.10 -26.52
N ARG A 646 -0.49 -37.32 -26.65
CA ARG A 646 0.13 -38.59 -26.28
C ARG A 646 0.33 -38.65 -24.76
N LYS A 647 0.10 -39.84 -24.19
CA LYS A 647 0.15 -40.13 -22.75
C LYS A 647 1.38 -39.51 -22.06
N GLY A 648 1.15 -38.60 -21.12
CA GLY A 648 2.17 -37.95 -20.28
C GLY A 648 2.22 -36.43 -20.35
N GLU A 649 1.69 -35.79 -21.40
CA GLU A 649 1.74 -34.33 -21.56
C GLU A 649 0.48 -33.61 -21.03
N LEU A 650 -0.70 -34.24 -21.09
CA LEU A 650 -1.96 -33.66 -20.62
C LEU A 650 -2.70 -34.62 -19.67
N PRO A 651 -3.11 -34.16 -18.46
CA PRO A 651 -3.65 -35.05 -17.42
C PRO A 651 -5.06 -35.58 -17.71
N PHE A 652 -5.78 -34.97 -18.66
CA PHE A 652 -7.13 -35.38 -19.07
C PHE A 652 -7.14 -36.39 -20.22
N VAL A 653 -6.00 -36.68 -20.86
CA VAL A 653 -5.91 -37.75 -21.86
C VAL A 653 -5.53 -39.05 -21.18
N VAL A 654 -6.49 -39.96 -21.05
CA VAL A 654 -6.36 -41.15 -20.20
C VAL A 654 -5.84 -42.37 -20.97
N ASP A 655 -6.07 -42.44 -22.27
CA ASP A 655 -5.69 -43.58 -23.10
C ASP A 655 -5.61 -43.22 -24.59
N PHE A 656 -5.04 -44.11 -25.41
CA PHE A 656 -5.15 -44.02 -26.86
C PHE A 656 -5.22 -45.41 -27.50
N ASP A 657 -6.10 -45.55 -28.50
CA ASP A 657 -6.31 -46.79 -29.24
C ASP A 657 -6.03 -46.62 -30.73
N ARG A 658 -5.84 -47.74 -31.44
CA ARG A 658 -5.81 -47.78 -32.90
C ARG A 658 -7.00 -48.58 -33.39
N GLU A 659 -7.95 -47.91 -34.05
CA GLU A 659 -9.20 -48.52 -34.50
C GLU A 659 -9.32 -48.51 -36.04
N GLY A 660 -9.96 -49.54 -36.60
CA GLY A 660 -10.30 -49.65 -38.03
C GLY A 660 -9.20 -50.14 -39.00
N LYS A 661 -9.58 -50.36 -40.27
CA LYS A 661 -8.70 -50.80 -41.37
C LYS A 661 -7.58 -49.80 -41.70
N GLU A 662 -7.78 -48.52 -41.38
CA GLU A 662 -6.86 -47.42 -41.66
C GLU A 662 -5.89 -47.10 -40.50
N ARG A 663 -5.96 -47.82 -39.36
CA ARG A 663 -5.12 -47.59 -38.17
C ARG A 663 -5.19 -46.14 -37.63
N LYS A 664 -6.37 -45.52 -37.64
CA LYS A 664 -6.57 -44.18 -37.05
C LYS A 664 -6.26 -44.23 -35.55
N ARG A 665 -5.55 -43.22 -35.04
CA ARG A 665 -5.26 -43.08 -33.60
C ARG A 665 -6.35 -42.24 -32.94
N LEU A 666 -7.11 -42.87 -32.04
CA LEU A 666 -8.12 -42.22 -31.22
C LEU A 666 -7.54 -41.98 -29.83
N PHE A 667 -7.65 -40.75 -29.33
CA PHE A 667 -7.22 -40.35 -28.00
C PHE A 667 -8.45 -40.26 -27.11
N LYS A 668 -8.47 -41.00 -25.99
CA LYS A 668 -9.57 -40.98 -25.03
C LYS A 668 -9.36 -39.85 -24.03
N VAL A 669 -10.30 -38.92 -24.01
CA VAL A 669 -10.34 -37.76 -23.12
C VAL A 669 -11.39 -37.98 -22.05
N ASP A 670 -10.99 -37.84 -20.79
CA ASP A 670 -11.90 -37.80 -19.65
C ASP A 670 -12.43 -36.38 -19.50
N ILE A 671 -13.73 -36.19 -19.77
CA ILE A 671 -14.35 -34.87 -19.79
C ILE A 671 -14.34 -34.22 -18.40
N ASN A 672 -14.48 -34.99 -17.32
CA ASN A 672 -14.44 -34.43 -15.96
C ASN A 672 -13.04 -33.92 -15.62
N LYS A 673 -12.00 -34.66 -16.01
CA LYS A 673 -10.60 -34.20 -15.86
C LYS A 673 -10.30 -33.01 -16.75
N LEU A 674 -10.86 -32.97 -17.97
CA LEU A 674 -10.73 -31.82 -18.85
C LEU A 674 -11.39 -30.59 -18.23
N THR A 675 -12.60 -30.69 -17.69
CA THR A 675 -13.27 -29.59 -16.98
C THR A 675 -12.47 -29.16 -15.75
N THR A 676 -11.98 -30.10 -14.95
CA THR A 676 -11.11 -29.79 -13.80
C THR A 676 -9.85 -29.06 -14.24
N TYR A 677 -9.26 -29.46 -15.37
CA TYR A 677 -8.08 -28.82 -15.94
C TYR A 677 -8.40 -27.41 -16.42
N ILE A 678 -9.50 -27.21 -17.16
CA ILE A 678 -9.97 -25.90 -17.59
C ILE A 678 -10.22 -24.99 -16.39
N ASN A 679 -10.81 -25.51 -15.30
CA ASN A 679 -11.05 -24.74 -14.08
C ASN A 679 -9.76 -24.36 -13.35
N ASN A 680 -8.84 -25.31 -13.20
CA ASN A 680 -7.60 -25.09 -12.45
C ASN A 680 -6.62 -24.14 -13.16
N TYR A 681 -6.67 -24.09 -14.50
CA TYR A 681 -5.85 -23.23 -15.34
C TYR A 681 -6.63 -22.07 -15.97
N GLU A 682 -7.89 -21.88 -15.56
CA GLU A 682 -8.79 -20.81 -16.01
C GLU A 682 -8.84 -20.58 -17.53
N LEU A 683 -8.89 -21.68 -18.30
CA LEU A 683 -8.75 -21.64 -19.76
C LEU A 683 -9.98 -21.08 -20.46
N GLU A 684 -9.74 -20.39 -21.59
CA GLU A 684 -10.84 -19.87 -22.40
C GLU A 684 -11.66 -21.01 -23.02
N VAL A 685 -12.97 -20.92 -22.88
CA VAL A 685 -13.91 -21.83 -23.52
C VAL A 685 -14.49 -21.12 -24.77
N PRO A 686 -14.53 -21.78 -25.94
CA PRO A 686 -15.08 -21.16 -27.15
C PRO A 686 -16.54 -20.70 -26.96
N ALA A 687 -16.85 -19.46 -27.37
CA ALA A 687 -18.20 -18.90 -27.24
C ALA A 687 -19.22 -19.54 -28.20
N ASP A 688 -18.75 -20.24 -29.22
CA ASP A 688 -19.55 -20.96 -30.21
C ASP A 688 -20.06 -22.34 -29.74
N LEU A 689 -19.77 -22.74 -28.51
CA LEU A 689 -20.26 -24.00 -27.95
C LEU A 689 -21.76 -23.92 -27.59
N ASP A 690 -22.47 -25.04 -27.77
CA ASP A 690 -23.83 -25.19 -27.26
C ASP A 690 -23.80 -25.61 -25.78
N PHE A 691 -23.62 -24.63 -24.90
CA PHE A 691 -23.54 -24.83 -23.45
C PHE A 691 -24.78 -25.52 -22.88
N ALA A 692 -25.97 -25.21 -23.42
CA ALA A 692 -27.22 -25.82 -22.97
C ALA A 692 -27.22 -27.32 -23.25
N LEU A 693 -26.73 -27.73 -24.42
CA LEU A 693 -26.63 -29.12 -24.80
C LEU A 693 -25.59 -29.88 -23.98
N ILE A 694 -24.42 -29.28 -23.77
CA ILE A 694 -23.36 -29.86 -22.90
C ILE A 694 -23.89 -30.06 -21.48
N LYS A 695 -24.55 -29.05 -20.91
CA LYS A 695 -25.14 -29.11 -19.57
C LYS A 695 -26.25 -30.15 -19.48
N LYS A 696 -27.09 -30.26 -20.50
CA LYS A 696 -28.19 -31.23 -20.58
C LYS A 696 -27.66 -32.67 -20.58
N HIS A 697 -26.67 -32.98 -21.42
CA HIS A 697 -26.20 -34.36 -21.63
C HIS A 697 -25.12 -34.79 -20.63
N LEU A 698 -24.23 -33.87 -20.23
CA LEU A 698 -23.09 -34.20 -19.38
C LEU A 698 -23.21 -33.70 -17.94
N LYS A 699 -24.22 -32.85 -17.64
CA LYS A 699 -24.37 -32.18 -16.34
C LYS A 699 -23.16 -31.30 -15.96
N ILE A 700 -22.41 -30.85 -16.96
CA ILE A 700 -21.24 -29.98 -16.78
C ILE A 700 -21.64 -28.55 -17.15
N ASP A 701 -21.37 -27.61 -16.25
CA ASP A 701 -21.65 -26.19 -16.47
C ASP A 701 -20.40 -25.45 -16.96
N LEU A 702 -20.12 -25.56 -18.27
CA LEU A 702 -19.03 -24.81 -18.90
C LEU A 702 -19.39 -23.32 -19.11
N GLU A 703 -20.67 -22.96 -19.10
CA GLU A 703 -21.13 -21.57 -19.25
C GLU A 703 -20.66 -20.72 -18.06
N SER A 704 -20.64 -21.30 -16.87
CA SER A 704 -20.10 -20.66 -15.67
C SER A 704 -18.64 -20.23 -15.77
N LEU A 705 -17.88 -20.80 -16.71
CA LEU A 705 -16.45 -20.55 -16.94
C LEU A 705 -16.21 -19.47 -17.99
N VAL A 706 -17.24 -19.06 -18.72
CA VAL A 706 -17.12 -17.98 -19.70
C VAL A 706 -17.04 -16.65 -18.96
N PHE A 707 -15.90 -15.99 -19.10
CA PHE A 707 -15.72 -14.64 -18.58
C PHE A 707 -16.62 -13.65 -19.33
N ASP A 708 -17.53 -13.03 -18.59
CA ASP A 708 -18.39 -11.95 -19.07
C ASP A 708 -18.18 -10.69 -18.22
N PRO A 709 -17.51 -9.65 -18.76
CA PRO A 709 -17.34 -8.37 -18.09
C PRO A 709 -18.67 -7.75 -17.63
N GLU A 710 -19.76 -7.94 -18.37
CA GLU A 710 -21.08 -7.38 -18.03
C GLU A 710 -21.69 -8.09 -16.83
N LYS A 711 -21.54 -9.41 -16.74
CA LYS A 711 -21.99 -10.20 -15.58
C LYS A 711 -21.21 -9.82 -14.32
N ILE A 712 -19.90 -9.60 -14.45
CA ILE A 712 -19.05 -9.14 -13.35
C ILE A 712 -19.46 -7.73 -12.94
N LEU A 713 -19.56 -6.79 -13.88
CA LEU A 713 -19.98 -5.43 -13.57
C LEU A 713 -21.37 -5.41 -12.92
N LYS A 714 -22.33 -6.21 -13.41
CA LYS A 714 -23.65 -6.35 -12.77
C LYS A 714 -23.53 -6.89 -11.34
N SER A 715 -22.65 -7.86 -11.09
CA SER A 715 -22.42 -8.36 -9.73
C SER A 715 -21.82 -7.30 -8.80
N VAL A 716 -20.90 -6.47 -9.32
CA VAL A 716 -20.34 -5.31 -8.61
C VAL A 716 -21.43 -4.29 -8.33
N LEU A 717 -22.22 -3.90 -9.33
CA LEU A 717 -23.28 -2.89 -9.18
C LEU A 717 -24.44 -3.34 -8.30
N GLN A 718 -24.75 -4.65 -8.27
CA GLN A 718 -25.76 -5.23 -7.40
C GLN A 718 -25.32 -5.25 -5.93
N ASN A 719 -24.04 -5.51 -5.67
CA ASN A 719 -23.45 -5.45 -4.32
C ASN A 719 -23.12 -4.00 -3.89
N GLY A 720 -22.81 -3.12 -4.85
CA GLY A 720 -22.32 -1.75 -4.65
C GLY A 720 -23.38 -0.64 -4.62
N LYS A 721 -24.67 -0.95 -4.41
CA LYS A 721 -25.74 0.07 -4.26
C LYS A 721 -25.50 1.09 -3.12
N SER A 722 -24.48 0.89 -2.29
CA SER A 722 -24.01 1.78 -1.23
C SER A 722 -23.13 2.95 -1.72
N VAL A 723 -22.56 2.91 -2.94
CA VAL A 723 -21.58 3.92 -3.38
C VAL A 723 -22.21 5.07 -4.18
N ARG A 724 -23.28 4.81 -4.95
CA ARG A 724 -23.91 5.84 -5.80
C ARG A 724 -24.77 6.87 -5.07
N SER A 725 -25.20 6.60 -3.83
CA SER A 725 -26.03 7.54 -3.06
C SER A 725 -25.27 8.81 -2.62
N VAL A 726 -23.93 8.79 -2.59
CA VAL A 726 -23.11 9.94 -2.16
C VAL A 726 -23.04 11.03 -3.24
N GLN A 727 -23.29 10.71 -4.52
CA GLN A 727 -23.34 11.72 -5.59
C GLN A 727 -24.63 12.56 -5.60
N SER A 728 -25.59 12.32 -4.70
CA SER A 728 -26.92 12.96 -4.77
C SER A 728 -27.44 13.61 -3.48
N VAL A 729 -26.62 13.77 -2.44
CA VAL A 729 -27.06 14.49 -1.24
C VAL A 729 -27.04 15.99 -1.52
N ARG A 730 -28.16 16.50 -2.04
CA ARG A 730 -28.55 17.91 -1.87
C ARG A 730 -28.52 18.21 -0.38
N HIS A 731 -27.61 19.09 0.04
CA HIS A 731 -27.63 19.67 1.38
C HIS A 731 -28.83 20.62 1.49
N GLU A 732 -29.84 20.24 2.26
CA GLU A 732 -30.70 21.25 2.89
C GLU A 732 -29.92 21.86 4.06
N PRO A 733 -29.88 23.20 4.18
CA PRO A 733 -29.15 23.85 5.25
C PRO A 733 -29.87 23.66 6.58
N HIS A 734 -29.21 23.01 7.55
CA HIS A 734 -29.68 23.02 8.92
C HIS A 734 -29.52 24.43 9.53
N GLU A 735 -30.62 25.16 9.59
CA GLU A 735 -30.74 26.33 10.45
C GLU A 735 -30.61 25.91 11.93
N PHE A 736 -29.64 26.52 12.60
CA PHE A 736 -29.57 26.58 14.05
C PHE A 736 -30.79 27.33 14.58
N VAL A 737 -31.68 26.65 15.32
CA VAL A 737 -32.65 27.30 16.20
C VAL A 737 -32.52 26.74 17.62
N SER A 738 -32.41 27.70 18.53
CA SER A 738 -32.19 27.64 19.96
C SER A 738 -33.24 26.87 20.76
N LYS A 739 -32.77 26.32 21.90
CA LYS A 739 -33.53 25.78 23.03
C LYS A 739 -34.80 26.57 23.37
N GLU A 740 -35.91 25.87 23.55
CA GLU A 740 -36.88 26.18 24.60
C GLU A 740 -37.60 24.90 25.09
N ARG A 741 -37.81 24.85 26.41
CA ARG A 741 -38.47 23.76 27.15
C ARG A 741 -39.96 23.73 26.85
N LEU A 742 -40.61 22.56 26.95
CA LEU A 742 -41.87 22.36 27.69
C LEU A 742 -42.25 20.87 27.78
N ASN A 743 -42.71 20.48 28.97
CA ASN A 743 -43.45 19.25 29.25
C ASN A 743 -44.77 19.23 28.48
N ASP A 744 -45.24 18.07 28.03
CA ASP A 744 -46.49 17.47 28.54
C ASP A 744 -46.80 16.10 27.90
N LYS A 745 -47.71 15.40 28.59
CA LYS A 745 -48.08 13.98 28.55
C LYS A 745 -48.88 13.52 27.32
N GLU A 746 -49.07 12.19 27.30
CA GLU A 746 -50.21 11.44 26.72
C GLU A 746 -50.20 11.23 25.19
N ASN A 747 -50.59 10.10 24.57
CA ASN A 747 -51.04 8.76 24.95
C ASN A 747 -51.24 7.99 23.59
N VAL A 748 -51.36 6.65 23.61
CA VAL A 748 -52.10 5.83 22.60
C VAL A 748 -51.39 5.61 21.22
N LYS A 749 -51.24 4.44 20.59
CA LYS A 749 -51.86 3.10 20.71
C LYS A 749 -50.94 2.05 20.04
N THR A 750 -50.88 0.88 20.66
CA THR A 750 -50.46 -0.41 20.09
C THR A 750 -51.51 -1.00 19.16
N THR A 751 -51.07 -1.71 18.11
CA THR A 751 -51.84 -2.79 17.49
C THR A 751 -50.89 -3.85 16.94
N GLN A 752 -50.82 -4.98 17.66
CA GLN A 752 -50.45 -6.31 17.16
C GLN A 752 -51.72 -7.02 16.65
N ALA A 753 -51.57 -7.83 15.62
CA ALA A 753 -52.36 -9.03 15.31
C ALA A 753 -51.42 -9.90 14.44
N ASP A 754 -50.85 -11.01 14.94
CA ASP A 754 -51.45 -12.35 15.15
C ASP A 754 -52.18 -12.90 13.92
N THR A 755 -51.64 -13.99 13.36
CA THR A 755 -52.31 -15.31 13.38
C THR A 755 -51.32 -16.41 12.98
N SER A 756 -51.12 -17.34 13.90
CA SER A 756 -50.69 -18.73 13.73
C SER A 756 -51.76 -19.57 13.02
N ASP A 757 -51.36 -20.65 12.35
CA ASP A 757 -52.06 -21.94 12.52
C ASP A 757 -51.19 -23.14 12.07
N THR A 758 -51.43 -24.24 12.78
CA THR A 758 -50.63 -25.46 12.91
C THR A 758 -51.21 -26.67 12.16
N LEU A 759 -50.30 -27.60 11.82
CA LEU A 759 -50.42 -29.08 11.79
C LEU A 759 -51.38 -29.74 10.77
N ASP A 760 -50.84 -30.67 9.96
CA ASP A 760 -51.11 -32.10 10.19
C ASP A 760 -50.10 -33.04 9.48
N THR A 761 -50.05 -34.27 9.99
CA THR A 761 -49.10 -35.36 9.76
C THR A 761 -49.64 -36.44 8.81
N SER A 762 -48.76 -37.09 8.04
CA SER A 762 -49.01 -38.47 7.58
C SER A 762 -47.72 -39.24 7.30
N LYS A 763 -47.60 -40.43 7.93
CA LYS A 763 -46.57 -41.44 7.79
C LYS A 763 -46.62 -42.16 6.43
N GLY A 764 -45.46 -42.53 5.90
CA GLY A 764 -45.32 -43.50 4.81
C GLY A 764 -43.87 -43.99 4.70
N SER A 765 -43.67 -45.26 5.03
CA SER A 765 -42.41 -46.02 5.07
C SER A 765 -41.78 -46.29 3.70
N GLY A 766 -40.45 -46.33 3.64
CA GLY A 766 -39.71 -46.91 2.51
C GLY A 766 -38.21 -46.61 2.59
N GLU A 767 -37.46 -47.50 3.24
CA GLU A 767 -36.00 -47.49 3.25
C GLU A 767 -35.44 -47.66 1.82
N THR A 768 -34.50 -46.80 1.44
CA THR A 768 -33.42 -47.18 0.53
C THR A 768 -32.19 -46.39 0.93
N ILE A 769 -31.18 -47.11 1.41
CA ILE A 769 -29.92 -46.59 1.94
C ILE A 769 -29.17 -45.89 0.79
N SER A 770 -29.19 -44.57 0.76
CA SER A 770 -28.19 -43.77 0.06
C SER A 770 -27.06 -43.46 1.03
N THR A 771 -25.89 -44.02 0.80
CA THR A 771 -24.65 -43.68 1.48
C THR A 771 -24.39 -42.18 1.36
N VAL A 772 -24.71 -41.43 2.41
CA VAL A 772 -24.31 -40.03 2.57
C VAL A 772 -22.81 -40.02 2.79
N SER A 773 -22.09 -39.33 1.93
CA SER A 773 -20.69 -38.96 2.14
C SER A 773 -20.59 -38.17 3.45
N VAL A 774 -20.02 -38.77 4.48
CA VAL A 774 -19.69 -38.11 5.75
C VAL A 774 -18.73 -36.97 5.43
N SER A 775 -19.19 -35.73 5.57
CA SER A 775 -18.35 -34.54 5.48
C SER A 775 -17.44 -34.52 6.71
N VAL A 776 -16.22 -35.05 6.57
CA VAL A 776 -15.22 -35.02 7.65
C VAL A 776 -14.89 -33.56 7.95
N VAL A 777 -15.27 -33.10 9.15
CA VAL A 777 -14.90 -31.77 9.65
C VAL A 777 -13.39 -31.76 9.90
N ARG A 778 -12.64 -30.93 9.15
CA ARG A 778 -11.18 -30.86 9.31
C ARG A 778 -10.80 -30.02 10.52
N PRO A 779 -9.82 -30.43 11.34
CA PRO A 779 -9.38 -29.67 12.51
C PRO A 779 -8.96 -28.22 12.19
N GLN A 780 -8.42 -27.94 10.99
CA GLN A 780 -8.05 -26.58 10.59
C GLN A 780 -9.26 -25.67 10.35
N ASP A 781 -10.37 -26.24 9.86
CA ASP A 781 -11.61 -25.49 9.64
C ASP A 781 -12.27 -25.16 10.99
N VAL A 782 -12.22 -26.11 11.95
CA VAL A 782 -12.63 -25.89 13.35
C VAL A 782 -11.77 -24.81 14.00
N TYR A 783 -10.44 -24.90 13.92
CA TYR A 783 -9.54 -23.90 14.51
C TYR A 783 -9.82 -22.48 13.97
N ARG A 784 -9.99 -22.31 12.66
CA ARG A 784 -10.34 -21.01 12.05
C ARG A 784 -11.66 -20.46 12.59
N PHE A 785 -12.67 -21.32 12.75
CA PHE A 785 -13.94 -20.95 13.36
C PHE A 785 -13.77 -20.55 14.84
N LEU A 786 -12.95 -21.27 15.60
CA LEU A 786 -12.69 -20.96 17.00
C LEU A 786 -11.97 -19.61 17.14
N VAL A 787 -10.94 -19.35 16.33
CA VAL A 787 -10.22 -18.07 16.32
C VAL A 787 -11.16 -16.92 15.98
N SER A 788 -11.97 -17.05 14.94
CA SER A 788 -12.86 -15.96 14.49
C SER A 788 -13.97 -15.64 15.49
N LYS A 789 -14.46 -16.65 16.21
CA LYS A 789 -15.60 -16.51 17.12
C LYS A 789 -15.19 -16.16 18.55
N PHE A 790 -13.99 -16.57 18.99
CA PHE A 790 -13.62 -16.54 20.40
C PHE A 790 -12.32 -15.79 20.72
N ASN A 791 -11.67 -15.16 19.73
CA ASN A 791 -10.52 -14.23 19.81
C ASN A 791 -10.01 -13.93 21.25
N GLY A 792 -9.07 -14.73 21.75
CA GLY A 792 -8.40 -14.55 23.05
C GLY A 792 -9.21 -14.94 24.31
N SER A 793 -10.40 -15.53 24.17
CA SER A 793 -11.27 -15.94 25.29
C SER A 793 -11.13 -17.44 25.59
N CYS A 794 -11.00 -17.82 26.86
CA CYS A 794 -11.06 -19.22 27.29
C CYS A 794 -12.51 -19.63 27.57
N LEU A 795 -13.00 -20.65 26.87
CA LEU A 795 -14.38 -21.16 27.00
C LEU A 795 -14.42 -22.58 27.53
N SER A 796 -15.56 -22.99 28.10
CA SER A 796 -15.73 -24.38 28.52
C SER A 796 -15.76 -25.31 27.30
N TYR A 797 -15.23 -26.52 27.47
CA TYR A 797 -15.18 -27.54 26.41
C TYR A 797 -16.58 -27.79 25.80
N ASP A 798 -17.62 -27.88 26.62
CA ASP A 798 -18.99 -28.14 26.19
C ASP A 798 -19.59 -27.01 25.34
N GLU A 799 -19.25 -25.75 25.63
CA GLU A 799 -19.67 -24.59 24.83
C GLU A 799 -19.00 -24.57 23.46
N VAL A 800 -17.73 -24.98 23.41
CA VAL A 800 -16.95 -25.10 22.18
C VAL A 800 -17.51 -26.22 21.31
N VAL A 801 -17.71 -27.43 21.86
CA VAL A 801 -18.31 -28.55 21.12
C VAL A 801 -19.71 -28.21 20.62
N GLY A 802 -20.54 -27.55 21.45
CA GLY A 802 -21.87 -27.09 21.03
C GLY A 802 -21.84 -26.08 19.89
N SER A 803 -20.87 -25.15 19.89
CA SER A 803 -20.68 -24.18 18.82
C SER A 803 -20.21 -24.83 17.52
N VAL A 804 -19.27 -25.78 17.60
CA VAL A 804 -18.75 -26.52 16.44
C VAL A 804 -19.84 -27.41 15.83
N ALA A 805 -20.59 -28.14 16.64
CA ALA A 805 -21.71 -28.97 16.17
C ALA A 805 -22.74 -28.15 15.37
N LYS A 806 -23.06 -26.94 15.86
CA LYS A 806 -24.01 -26.04 15.21
C LYS A 806 -23.46 -25.46 13.91
N GLU A 807 -22.21 -25.01 13.90
CA GLU A 807 -21.61 -24.36 12.73
C GLU A 807 -21.44 -25.35 11.56
N PHE A 808 -20.91 -26.53 11.85
CA PHE A 808 -20.59 -27.53 10.83
C PHE A 808 -21.75 -28.48 10.54
N ASN A 809 -22.90 -28.29 11.21
CA ASN A 809 -24.09 -29.13 11.10
C ASN A 809 -23.78 -30.62 11.30
N VAL A 810 -22.99 -30.93 12.34
CA VAL A 810 -22.56 -32.29 12.71
C VAL A 810 -23.05 -32.68 14.11
N GLY A 811 -23.05 -33.98 14.41
CA GLY A 811 -23.41 -34.48 15.73
C GLY A 811 -22.40 -34.04 16.81
N ARG A 812 -22.85 -33.96 18.07
CA ARG A 812 -21.99 -33.57 19.22
C ARG A 812 -20.75 -34.46 19.37
N GLU A 813 -20.86 -35.76 19.10
CA GLU A 813 -19.71 -36.67 19.16
C GLU A 813 -18.65 -36.36 18.09
N GLU A 814 -19.08 -36.01 16.88
CA GLU A 814 -18.18 -35.68 15.77
C GLU A 814 -17.52 -34.32 15.99
N ALA A 815 -18.29 -33.35 16.49
CA ALA A 815 -17.75 -32.07 16.93
C ALA A 815 -16.74 -32.22 18.08
N SER A 816 -17.01 -33.10 19.05
CA SER A 816 -16.10 -33.38 20.17
C SER A 816 -14.78 -33.95 19.67
N ARG A 817 -14.81 -34.93 18.75
CA ARG A 817 -13.58 -35.48 18.13
C ARG A 817 -12.80 -34.40 17.37
N ALA A 818 -13.48 -33.58 16.57
CA ALA A 818 -12.81 -32.54 15.81
C ALA A 818 -12.16 -31.47 16.72
N VAL A 819 -12.76 -31.18 17.87
CA VAL A 819 -12.18 -30.29 18.89
C VAL A 819 -11.00 -30.97 19.60
N ASP A 820 -11.09 -32.25 19.93
CA ASP A 820 -9.97 -33.02 20.51
C ASP A 820 -8.79 -33.10 19.53
N ASP A 821 -9.04 -33.29 18.24
CA ASP A 821 -8.01 -33.28 17.19
C ASP A 821 -7.29 -31.92 17.14
N CYS A 822 -8.01 -30.80 17.34
CA CYS A 822 -7.37 -29.47 17.46
C CYS A 822 -6.45 -29.38 18.68
N VAL A 823 -6.83 -29.99 19.80
CA VAL A 823 -6.00 -30.03 21.02
C VAL A 823 -4.77 -30.91 20.81
N GLU A 824 -4.93 -32.10 20.22
CA GLU A 824 -3.81 -33.00 19.93
C GLU A 824 -2.81 -32.40 18.93
N LEU A 825 -3.29 -31.60 17.98
CA LEU A 825 -2.46 -30.88 17.01
C LEU A 825 -1.79 -29.62 17.60
N GLY A 826 -2.05 -29.28 18.86
CA GLY A 826 -1.50 -28.09 19.52
C GLY A 826 -2.06 -26.77 18.96
N LEU A 827 -3.22 -26.81 18.32
CA LEU A 827 -3.90 -25.62 17.80
C LEU A 827 -4.70 -24.91 18.91
N VAL A 828 -5.11 -25.64 19.94
CA VAL A 828 -5.88 -25.11 21.08
C VAL A 828 -5.36 -25.72 22.37
N ASP A 829 -5.13 -24.90 23.40
CA ASP A 829 -4.69 -25.36 24.70
C ASP A 829 -5.86 -25.81 25.57
N ARG A 830 -5.67 -26.92 26.27
CA ARG A 830 -6.63 -27.43 27.25
C ARG A 830 -6.16 -27.11 28.66
N VAL A 831 -6.92 -26.30 29.39
CA VAL A 831 -6.63 -25.86 30.77
C VAL A 831 -7.73 -26.34 31.71
N GLU A 832 -7.38 -27.03 32.79
CA GLU A 832 -8.33 -27.39 33.84
C GLU A 832 -8.30 -26.35 34.97
N GLU A 833 -9.42 -25.64 35.16
CA GLU A 833 -9.62 -24.71 36.28
C GLU A 833 -10.89 -25.09 37.05
N GLY A 834 -10.74 -25.40 38.34
CA GLY A 834 -11.89 -25.64 39.23
C GLY A 834 -12.74 -26.86 38.87
N GLY A 835 -12.18 -27.86 38.20
CA GLY A 835 -12.90 -29.06 37.74
C GLY A 835 -13.66 -28.89 36.42
N VAL A 836 -13.50 -27.74 35.75
CA VAL A 836 -14.05 -27.48 34.42
C VAL A 836 -12.90 -27.43 33.42
N VAL A 837 -13.02 -28.20 32.34
CA VAL A 837 -12.09 -28.17 31.21
C VAL A 837 -12.40 -26.93 30.37
N LYS A 838 -11.43 -26.02 30.26
CA LYS A 838 -11.47 -24.87 29.37
C LYS A 838 -10.53 -25.05 28.19
N LEU A 839 -10.90 -24.47 27.06
CA LEU A 839 -10.09 -24.39 25.85
C LEU A 839 -9.67 -22.94 25.63
N CYS A 840 -8.36 -22.72 25.52
CA CYS A 840 -7.76 -21.41 25.27
C CYS A 840 -7.07 -21.43 23.90
N ILE A 841 -7.34 -20.41 23.09
CA ILE A 841 -6.75 -20.25 21.77
C ILE A 841 -5.53 -19.34 21.95
N GLN A 842 -4.33 -19.84 21.64
CA GLN A 842 -3.14 -19.00 21.62
C GLN A 842 -3.18 -18.07 20.39
N ASP A 843 -2.79 -16.81 20.60
CA ASP A 843 -2.64 -15.78 19.55
C ASP A 843 -1.54 -16.13 18.53
#